data_AF-A0A741FMJ0-F1
#
_entry.id   AF-A0A741FMJ0-F1
#
_cell.length_a   1.000
_cell.length_b   1.000
_cell.length_c   1.000
_cell.angle_alpha   90.00
_cell.angle_beta   90.00
_cell.angle_gamma   90.00
#
_symmetry.space_group_name_H-M   'P 1'
#
loop_
_entity.id
_entity.type
_entity.pdbx_description
1 polymer ?
#
loop_
_entity_poly.entity_id
_entity_poly.type
_entity_poly.pdbx_seq_one_letter_code
_entity_poly.pdbx_strand_id
1 'polypeptide(L)'
;MSGFFLDLTKLSPSVNSDTAIPPRDIFTALPSKDTKFQYPRDVQSEVWEKWYEARRSPTNVIKMNTGSGKTSVGLIILKSCINEGEGPAVYVVPDNYLVEQVVLEANQLGIPVTQDERSPKFIAGKEILVTNIFKVVNGRSAFGVGDDGQKIPIGSIIIDDAHACLSSIEEQFSISIQKNNPAYDKLFRIFENSLMTQAGAKTLEIKSGDRNAYVRVPFWKWQESINDIMTILLENKDHDDLSFKWPLIKDNLILSKCVVSASKIEISPHCIPIQMIPSLSNARRKIFMTATLVDESILASHFGITDESLSNPITPKTIGDIGDRMILMPQVINPSLSDVDIKAMCKEISSKHNVVVIVPSDYRTRFWQDVADRILDKNTIYQGVQELRTQHVGLVVLVNRYDGIDLPNTACRLLVIDGLPDVRRLIDKVSQSLLLGSEKTKDEIIQKIEQGMGRGVRSSDDFCGVILLGKALNGAVFLGSSLERFSPATKAQIQLSQQLVSILPDTTIDSIKGALDYCLLRNSDWVSKSKGILTGLTLENKQIDQHTINKRLAYDLASRNMFQQAALTLKNDSSTADKVYKGYLKEHAAEYVNLYDKSEAQILLQSASNDNYRVLKPLIGVTYNRLNGAALEQARECSSYLRSNFESANQVVVHTNSIIENLIFSEGTSNPFEDAIEKVAYLVGFRSQRPENDTGKGPDNLWAMGENNYLVIECKNGATAERISKHDCNQLNGSGAWFRNMYDQTATATPIMIHHSNMPEYAATLNEGSRIMTINDLERFKVSILSFITAICTSDKRHDEIFIREQLITCKLRASDIVETYTRNPR
;
A
#
# COMPACT_ATOMS: atom_id res chain seq x y z
N MET A 1 -1.72 68.79 9.44
CA MET A 1 -1.34 69.29 8.11
C MET A 1 -2.60 69.59 7.33
N SER A 2 -2.71 70.82 6.83
CA SER A 2 -3.69 71.27 5.84
C SER A 2 -3.74 70.34 4.64
N GLY A 3 -4.95 70.13 4.10
CA GLY A 3 -5.28 69.17 3.05
C GLY A 3 -4.54 69.40 1.73
N PHE A 4 -3.32 68.89 1.63
CA PHE A 4 -2.64 68.67 0.37
C PHE A 4 -3.27 67.43 -0.29
N PHE A 5 -4.21 67.65 -1.21
CA PHE A 5 -4.83 66.58 -2.01
C PHE A 5 -4.02 66.40 -3.29
N LEU A 6 -3.16 65.38 -3.30
CA LEU A 6 -2.38 65.00 -4.47
C LEU A 6 -3.13 63.89 -5.22
N ASP A 7 -3.72 64.24 -6.36
CA ASP A 7 -4.41 63.28 -7.23
C ASP A 7 -3.39 62.52 -8.09
N LEU A 8 -2.94 61.39 -7.57
CA LEU A 8 -1.96 60.51 -8.23
C LEU A 8 -2.51 59.81 -9.48
N THR A 9 -3.83 59.88 -9.76
CA THR A 9 -4.42 59.29 -10.97
C THR A 9 -4.06 60.01 -12.26
N LYS A 10 -3.48 61.23 -12.15
CA LYS A 10 -3.00 62.03 -13.29
C LYS A 10 -1.58 61.67 -13.75
N LEU A 11 -0.88 60.78 -13.03
CA LEU A 11 0.40 60.24 -13.47
C LEU A 11 0.18 59.25 -14.61
N SER A 12 1.14 59.13 -15.54
CA SER A 12 1.05 58.16 -16.63
C SER A 12 0.88 56.74 -16.07
N PRO A 13 0.02 55.89 -16.68
CA PRO A 13 -0.24 54.55 -16.18
C PRO A 13 1.07 53.76 -16.12
N SER A 14 1.58 53.57 -14.92
CA SER A 14 2.76 52.76 -14.63
C SER A 14 2.34 51.32 -14.41
N VAL A 15 3.15 50.37 -14.86
CA VAL A 15 3.00 48.96 -14.50
C VAL A 15 3.05 48.87 -12.96
N ASN A 16 1.95 48.45 -12.34
CA ASN A 16 1.83 48.23 -10.90
C ASN A 16 1.57 46.75 -10.60
N SER A 17 1.42 46.38 -9.34
CA SER A 17 1.17 44.99 -8.93
C SER A 17 -0.12 44.37 -9.50
N ASP A 18 -1.07 45.19 -9.97
CA ASP A 18 -2.35 44.75 -10.56
C ASP A 18 -2.31 44.66 -12.09
N THR A 19 -1.26 45.16 -12.73
CA THR A 19 -1.09 45.10 -14.20
C THR A 19 0.17 44.34 -14.62
N ALA A 20 1.16 44.21 -13.75
CA ALA A 20 2.37 43.43 -14.00
C ALA A 20 1.99 41.97 -14.22
N ILE A 21 2.59 41.34 -15.21
CA ILE A 21 2.32 39.94 -15.55
C ILE A 21 3.43 39.01 -15.04
N PRO A 22 4.74 39.30 -15.26
CA PRO A 22 5.80 38.46 -14.72
C PRO A 22 5.77 38.42 -13.18
N PRO A 23 5.82 37.23 -12.55
CA PRO A 23 5.74 37.09 -11.09
C PRO A 23 6.76 37.96 -10.31
N ARG A 24 7.99 38.06 -10.82
CA ARG A 24 9.06 38.86 -10.19
C ARG A 24 8.73 40.37 -10.19
N ASP A 25 8.11 40.86 -11.26
CA ASP A 25 7.70 42.26 -11.39
C ASP A 25 6.53 42.55 -10.46
N ILE A 26 5.56 41.63 -10.38
CA ILE A 26 4.45 41.71 -9.42
C ILE A 26 5.00 41.78 -8.00
N PHE A 27 5.88 40.85 -7.63
CA PHE A 27 6.48 40.81 -6.29
C PHE A 27 7.19 42.12 -5.96
N THR A 28 7.93 42.69 -6.91
CA THR A 28 8.66 43.95 -6.72
C THR A 28 7.71 45.14 -6.57
N ALA A 29 6.60 45.17 -7.31
CA ALA A 29 5.63 46.25 -7.33
C ALA A 29 4.61 46.24 -6.18
N LEU A 30 4.60 45.22 -5.32
CA LEU A 30 3.66 45.13 -4.18
C LEU A 30 3.89 46.29 -3.19
N PRO A 31 2.84 47.08 -2.88
CA PRO A 31 2.98 48.39 -2.21
C PRO A 31 3.19 48.31 -0.69
N SER A 32 2.89 47.18 -0.05
CA SER A 32 2.81 47.09 1.42
C SER A 32 3.33 45.76 1.95
N LYS A 33 4.46 45.29 1.40
CA LYS A 33 5.12 44.07 1.87
C LYS A 33 5.79 44.29 3.23
N ASP A 34 5.62 43.32 4.11
CA ASP A 34 6.38 43.21 5.37
C ASP A 34 7.90 43.16 5.09
N THR A 35 8.71 43.64 6.04
CA THR A 35 10.19 43.71 5.90
C THR A 35 10.83 42.36 5.63
N LYS A 36 10.21 41.26 6.07
CA LYS A 36 10.70 39.90 5.76
C LYS A 36 10.65 39.54 4.26
N PHE A 37 9.90 40.30 3.45
CA PHE A 37 9.72 40.10 2.00
C PHE A 37 10.43 41.16 1.14
N GLN A 38 11.50 41.76 1.67
CA GLN A 38 12.24 42.81 0.97
C GLN A 38 12.81 42.33 -0.37
N TYR A 39 13.33 41.09 -0.43
CA TYR A 39 13.89 40.48 -1.64
C TYR A 39 13.36 39.06 -1.84
N PRO A 40 13.13 38.62 -3.09
CA PRO A 40 12.81 37.23 -3.35
C PRO A 40 14.04 36.36 -3.14
N ARG A 41 13.84 35.13 -2.65
CA ARG A 41 14.90 34.13 -2.57
C ARG A 41 15.24 33.63 -3.98
N ASP A 42 16.46 33.14 -4.19
CA ASP A 42 16.91 32.62 -5.49
C ASP A 42 15.99 31.50 -5.99
N VAL A 43 15.67 30.53 -5.13
CA VAL A 43 14.73 29.43 -5.43
C VAL A 43 13.33 29.92 -5.84
N GLN A 44 12.84 31.03 -5.27
CA GLN A 44 11.54 31.61 -5.65
C GLN A 44 11.62 32.24 -7.04
N SER A 45 12.70 32.98 -7.30
CA SER A 45 12.94 33.65 -8.59
C SER A 45 13.06 32.64 -9.73
N GLU A 46 13.80 31.54 -9.53
CA GLU A 46 13.95 30.47 -10.53
C GLU A 46 12.62 29.79 -10.86
N VAL A 47 11.82 29.47 -9.84
CA VAL A 47 10.52 28.81 -10.05
C VAL A 47 9.56 29.74 -10.78
N TRP A 48 9.54 31.03 -10.42
CA TRP A 48 8.73 32.03 -11.11
C TRP A 48 9.10 32.18 -12.58
N GLU A 49 10.40 32.20 -12.91
CA GLU A 49 10.88 32.29 -14.29
C GLU A 49 10.45 31.06 -15.11
N LYS A 50 10.74 29.85 -14.61
CA LYS A 50 10.35 28.60 -15.28
C LYS A 50 8.84 28.45 -15.41
N TRP A 51 8.08 28.78 -14.37
CA TRP A 51 6.62 28.78 -14.45
C TRP A 51 6.12 29.79 -15.47
N TYR A 52 6.69 30.99 -15.51
CA TYR A 52 6.28 32.03 -16.45
C TYR A 52 6.48 31.62 -17.91
N GLU A 53 7.56 30.90 -18.22
CA GLU A 53 7.77 30.29 -19.55
C GLU A 53 6.72 29.22 -19.86
N ALA A 54 6.38 28.38 -18.89
CA ALA A 54 5.44 27.26 -19.02
C ALA A 54 3.96 27.62 -18.75
N ARG A 55 3.63 28.90 -18.45
CA ARG A 55 2.32 29.32 -17.93
C ARG A 55 1.13 29.11 -18.86
N ARG A 56 1.40 28.91 -20.16
CA ARG A 56 0.38 28.61 -21.18
C ARG A 56 -0.05 27.14 -21.14
N SER A 57 0.71 26.28 -20.48
CA SER A 57 0.31 24.91 -20.24
C SER A 57 -0.89 24.90 -19.28
N PRO A 58 -1.95 24.14 -19.58
CA PRO A 58 -3.14 24.09 -18.73
C PRO A 58 -2.86 23.45 -17.36
N THR A 59 -1.80 22.64 -17.27
CA THR A 59 -1.35 21.97 -16.06
C THR A 59 0.13 22.25 -15.81
N ASN A 60 0.49 22.64 -14.60
CA ASN A 60 1.88 22.74 -14.14
C ASN A 60 2.05 22.03 -12.81
N VAL A 61 3.14 21.25 -12.68
CA VAL A 61 3.57 20.66 -11.41
C VAL A 61 4.82 21.41 -10.95
N ILE A 62 4.79 21.98 -9.76
CA ILE A 62 5.90 22.73 -9.15
C ILE A 62 6.40 21.94 -7.94
N LYS A 63 7.68 21.55 -7.97
CA LYS A 63 8.34 20.93 -6.81
C LYS A 63 9.22 21.94 -6.10
N MET A 64 8.92 22.17 -4.83
CA MET A 64 9.65 23.07 -3.96
C MET A 64 9.72 22.48 -2.56
N ASN A 65 10.94 22.42 -1.99
CA ASN A 65 11.13 21.95 -0.63
C ASN A 65 10.31 22.76 0.37
N THR A 66 9.95 22.12 1.46
CA THR A 66 9.27 22.77 2.57
C THR A 66 10.13 23.90 3.13
N GLY A 67 9.54 25.06 3.48
CA GLY A 67 10.30 26.21 3.99
C GLY A 67 10.94 27.12 2.93
N SER A 68 10.92 26.74 1.65
CA SER A 68 11.46 27.55 0.53
C SER A 68 10.61 28.78 0.14
N GLY A 69 9.47 28.98 0.81
CA GLY A 69 8.54 30.10 0.55
C GLY A 69 7.51 29.80 -0.56
N LYS A 70 7.06 28.54 -0.61
CA LYS A 70 6.06 27.99 -1.55
C LYS A 70 4.72 28.75 -1.54
N THR A 71 4.28 29.20 -0.36
CA THR A 71 3.06 30.01 -0.20
C THR A 71 3.15 31.33 -0.95
N SER A 72 4.20 32.12 -0.70
CA SER A 72 4.50 33.33 -1.45
C SER A 72 4.59 33.08 -2.96
N VAL A 73 5.24 32.00 -3.38
CA VAL A 73 5.35 31.66 -4.82
C VAL A 73 3.97 31.46 -5.43
N GLY A 74 3.11 30.66 -4.79
CA GLY A 74 1.78 30.38 -5.30
C GLY A 74 0.87 31.61 -5.33
N LEU A 75 0.90 32.44 -4.29
CA LEU A 75 0.10 33.67 -4.24
C LEU A 75 0.45 34.64 -5.38
N ILE A 76 1.74 34.80 -5.67
CA ILE A 76 2.21 35.65 -6.77
C ILE A 76 1.87 35.04 -8.14
N ILE A 77 1.95 33.71 -8.28
CA ILE A 77 1.51 33.01 -9.49
C ILE A 77 0.02 33.22 -9.75
N LEU A 78 -0.84 33.09 -8.75
CA LEU A 78 -2.27 33.35 -8.89
C LEU A 78 -2.56 34.83 -9.20
N LYS A 79 -1.79 35.75 -8.61
CA LYS A 79 -1.88 37.17 -8.94
C LYS A 79 -1.49 37.44 -10.40
N SER A 80 -0.43 36.79 -10.89
CA SER A 80 -0.05 36.81 -12.32
C SER A 80 -1.19 36.31 -13.22
N CYS A 81 -1.82 35.20 -12.85
CA CYS A 81 -2.97 34.67 -13.58
C CYS A 81 -4.17 35.64 -13.60
N ILE A 82 -4.49 36.26 -12.46
CA ILE A 82 -5.52 37.31 -12.39
C ILE A 82 -5.20 38.46 -13.35
N ASN A 83 -3.96 38.96 -13.32
CA ASN A 83 -3.54 40.09 -14.13
C ASN A 83 -3.54 39.76 -15.65
N GLU A 84 -3.38 38.48 -16.02
CA GLU A 84 -3.54 37.99 -17.39
C GLU A 84 -5.01 37.73 -17.82
N GLY A 85 -6.00 37.92 -16.93
CA GLY A 85 -7.41 37.65 -17.23
C GLY A 85 -7.83 36.19 -17.04
N GLU A 86 -7.02 35.41 -16.34
CA GLU A 86 -7.22 33.98 -16.07
C GLU A 86 -7.82 33.72 -14.67
N GLY A 87 -8.45 34.74 -14.06
CA GLY A 87 -9.27 34.60 -12.85
C GLY A 87 -10.66 34.03 -13.12
N PRO A 88 -11.49 33.79 -12.09
CA PRO A 88 -11.20 33.88 -10.65
C PRO A 88 -10.10 32.91 -10.20
N ALA A 89 -9.32 33.29 -9.19
CA ALA A 89 -8.18 32.50 -8.70
C ALA A 89 -8.44 31.87 -7.33
N VAL A 90 -8.13 30.58 -7.18
CA VAL A 90 -8.34 29.82 -5.95
C VAL A 90 -7.03 29.22 -5.45
N TYR A 91 -6.70 29.44 -4.19
CA TYR A 91 -5.61 28.81 -3.46
C TYR A 91 -6.19 27.74 -2.53
N VAL A 92 -5.89 26.47 -2.82
CA VAL A 92 -6.41 25.32 -2.09
C VAL A 92 -5.30 24.70 -1.24
N VAL A 93 -5.61 24.42 0.01
CA VAL A 93 -4.72 23.74 0.97
C VAL A 93 -5.40 22.49 1.57
N PRO A 94 -4.65 21.56 2.20
CA PRO A 94 -5.21 20.36 2.81
C PRO A 94 -6.29 20.58 3.87
N ASP A 95 -6.14 21.59 4.74
CA ASP A 95 -7.00 21.78 5.92
C ASP A 95 -7.22 23.25 6.29
N ASN A 96 -8.12 23.51 7.25
CA ASN A 96 -8.42 24.86 7.73
C ASN A 96 -7.24 25.54 8.43
N TYR A 97 -6.28 24.77 8.95
CA TYR A 97 -5.11 25.35 9.60
C TYR A 97 -4.22 26.05 8.57
N LEU A 98 -3.95 25.37 7.46
CA LEU A 98 -3.18 25.93 6.37
C LEU A 98 -3.91 27.10 5.69
N VAL A 99 -5.26 27.14 5.73
CA VAL A 99 -6.04 28.28 5.21
C VAL A 99 -5.65 29.55 5.96
N GLU A 100 -5.65 29.51 7.29
CA GLU A 100 -5.28 30.66 8.12
C GLU A 100 -3.83 31.09 7.90
N GLN A 101 -2.90 30.14 7.73
CA GLN A 101 -1.50 30.46 7.42
C GLN A 101 -1.34 31.20 6.09
N VAL A 102 -2.01 30.72 5.04
CA VAL A 102 -1.96 31.37 3.72
C VAL A 102 -2.59 32.76 3.77
N VAL A 103 -3.70 32.94 4.49
CA VAL A 103 -4.34 34.26 4.67
C VAL A 103 -3.41 35.23 5.40
N LEU A 104 -2.74 34.80 6.47
CA LEU A 104 -1.76 35.61 7.19
C LEU A 104 -0.59 36.02 6.29
N GLU A 105 -0.03 35.09 5.51
CA GLU A 105 1.07 35.37 4.61
C GLU A 105 0.68 36.30 3.46
N ALA A 106 -0.52 36.11 2.89
CA ALA A 106 -1.06 36.99 1.86
C ALA A 106 -1.24 38.42 2.37
N ASN A 107 -1.76 38.59 3.59
CA ASN A 107 -1.88 39.91 4.23
C ASN A 107 -0.51 40.58 4.43
N GLN A 108 0.52 39.81 4.81
CA GLN A 108 1.89 40.32 4.95
C GLN A 108 2.55 40.66 3.60
N LEU A 109 2.11 40.03 2.51
CA LEU A 109 2.51 40.40 1.15
C LEU A 109 1.69 41.57 0.58
N GLY A 110 0.57 41.94 1.23
CA GLY A 110 -0.37 42.93 0.70
C GLY A 110 -1.20 42.41 -0.47
N ILE A 111 -1.40 41.09 -0.57
CA ILE A 111 -2.21 40.46 -1.63
C ILE A 111 -3.65 40.28 -1.11
N PRO A 112 -4.67 40.86 -1.78
CA PRO A 112 -6.06 40.72 -1.35
C PRO A 112 -6.54 39.27 -1.44
N VAL A 113 -7.05 38.74 -0.32
CA VAL A 113 -7.58 37.38 -0.19
C VAL A 113 -8.95 37.38 0.50
N THR A 114 -9.74 36.34 0.25
CA THR A 114 -11.00 36.08 0.95
C THR A 114 -11.16 34.58 1.23
N GLN A 115 -11.94 34.23 2.26
CA GLN A 115 -12.38 32.86 2.52
C GLN A 115 -13.83 32.61 2.09
N ASP A 116 -14.51 33.63 1.56
CA ASP A 116 -15.89 33.57 1.06
C ASP A 116 -15.91 33.30 -0.45
N GLU A 117 -16.29 32.08 -0.84
CA GLU A 117 -16.40 31.68 -2.24
C GLU A 117 -17.45 32.48 -3.04
N ARG A 118 -18.36 33.20 -2.36
CA ARG A 118 -19.37 34.06 -2.99
C ARG A 118 -18.99 35.54 -3.00
N SER A 119 -17.79 35.91 -2.56
CA SER A 119 -17.33 37.30 -2.57
C SER A 119 -17.40 37.88 -4.00
N PRO A 120 -18.11 39.00 -4.22
CA PRO A 120 -18.16 39.66 -5.53
C PRO A 120 -16.77 40.08 -6.04
N LYS A 121 -15.84 40.37 -5.13
CA LYS A 121 -14.46 40.74 -5.47
C LYS A 121 -13.66 39.53 -5.95
N PHE A 122 -13.85 38.36 -5.33
CA PHE A 122 -13.24 37.11 -5.82
C PHE A 122 -13.77 36.77 -7.22
N ILE A 123 -15.08 36.80 -7.40
CA ILE A 123 -15.72 36.53 -8.70
C ILE A 123 -15.23 37.51 -9.78
N ALA A 124 -15.00 38.78 -9.42
CA ALA A 124 -14.44 39.78 -10.32
C ALA A 124 -12.91 39.70 -10.50
N GLY A 125 -12.22 38.72 -9.91
CA GLY A 125 -10.76 38.56 -10.00
C GLY A 125 -9.98 39.63 -9.24
N LYS A 126 -10.54 40.26 -8.21
CA LYS A 126 -9.86 41.29 -7.40
C LYS A 126 -9.24 40.73 -6.12
N GLU A 127 -9.71 39.58 -5.65
CA GLU A 127 -9.22 38.87 -4.48
C GLU A 127 -9.00 37.39 -4.83
N ILE A 128 -8.03 36.74 -4.19
CA ILE A 128 -7.81 35.28 -4.31
C ILE A 128 -8.66 34.58 -3.24
N LEU A 129 -9.43 33.56 -3.63
CA LEU A 129 -10.12 32.71 -2.67
C LEU A 129 -9.12 31.74 -2.03
N VAL A 130 -8.99 31.75 -0.71
CA VAL A 130 -8.20 30.78 0.05
C VAL A 130 -9.17 29.81 0.71
N THR A 131 -9.04 28.52 0.42
CA THR A 131 -9.96 27.48 0.92
C THR A 131 -9.24 26.14 1.09
N ASN A 132 -9.92 25.16 1.68
CA ASN A 132 -9.38 23.81 1.83
C ASN A 132 -9.91 22.85 0.75
N ILE A 133 -9.22 21.72 0.55
CA ILE A 133 -9.58 20.73 -0.46
C ILE A 133 -10.98 20.12 -0.23
N PHE A 134 -11.38 19.93 1.03
CA PHE A 134 -12.70 19.39 1.38
C PHE A 134 -13.84 20.32 0.92
N LYS A 135 -13.69 21.64 1.04
CA LYS A 135 -14.69 22.61 0.55
C LYS A 135 -14.81 22.60 -0.98
N VAL A 136 -13.70 22.36 -1.69
CA VAL A 136 -13.68 22.27 -3.16
C VAL A 136 -14.27 20.94 -3.63
N VAL A 137 -13.88 19.85 -3.01
CA VAL A 137 -14.22 18.48 -3.41
C VAL A 137 -15.12 17.85 -2.35
N ASN A 138 -16.44 17.91 -2.56
CA ASN A 138 -17.45 17.16 -1.79
C ASN A 138 -18.76 17.10 -2.59
N GLY A 139 -19.69 16.21 -2.23
CA GLY A 139 -20.95 16.01 -2.96
C GLY A 139 -21.97 17.15 -2.87
N ARG A 140 -21.66 18.24 -2.16
CA ARG A 140 -22.46 19.47 -2.10
C ARG A 140 -21.59 20.71 -2.35
N SER A 141 -20.52 20.56 -3.13
CA SER A 141 -19.56 21.62 -3.38
C SER A 141 -20.24 22.88 -3.94
N ALA A 142 -19.90 24.04 -3.39
CA ALA A 142 -20.38 25.33 -3.88
C ALA A 142 -19.92 25.62 -5.32
N PHE A 143 -18.87 24.92 -5.77
CA PHE A 143 -18.34 25.01 -7.12
C PHE A 143 -19.17 24.21 -8.15
N GLY A 144 -20.09 23.35 -7.69
CA GLY A 144 -20.90 22.49 -8.54
C GLY A 144 -20.49 21.02 -8.44
N VAL A 145 -21.44 20.12 -8.73
CA VAL A 145 -21.24 18.67 -8.63
C VAL A 145 -22.00 17.95 -9.74
N GLY A 146 -21.30 17.16 -10.56
CA GLY A 146 -21.91 16.33 -11.62
C GLY A 146 -22.86 17.13 -12.52
N ASP A 147 -24.11 16.63 -12.64
CA ASP A 147 -25.15 17.20 -13.50
C ASP A 147 -25.61 18.61 -13.10
N ASP A 148 -25.34 19.05 -11.87
CA ASP A 148 -25.62 20.45 -11.48
C ASP A 148 -24.76 21.45 -12.27
N GLY A 149 -23.70 20.96 -12.94
CA GLY A 149 -22.79 21.77 -13.71
C GLY A 149 -21.96 22.72 -12.86
N GLN A 150 -21.25 23.62 -13.53
CA GLN A 150 -20.43 24.65 -12.89
C GLN A 150 -21.34 25.71 -12.23
N LYS A 151 -21.16 25.93 -10.91
CA LYS A 151 -21.88 26.97 -10.14
C LYS A 151 -21.05 28.23 -9.91
N ILE A 152 -19.80 28.05 -9.48
CA ILE A 152 -18.83 29.14 -9.27
C ILE A 152 -17.62 28.86 -10.17
N PRO A 153 -17.33 29.70 -11.18
CA PRO A 153 -16.24 29.45 -12.10
C PRO A 153 -14.88 29.62 -11.42
N ILE A 154 -13.92 28.79 -11.83
CA ILE A 154 -12.52 28.89 -11.46
C ILE A 154 -11.74 29.09 -12.74
N GLY A 155 -10.99 30.19 -12.85
CA GLY A 155 -10.08 30.40 -13.96
C GLY A 155 -8.73 29.74 -13.70
N SER A 156 -8.16 29.99 -12.53
CA SER A 156 -6.86 29.45 -12.11
C SER A 156 -6.93 28.87 -10.70
N ILE A 157 -6.32 27.71 -10.50
CA ILE A 157 -6.30 27.04 -9.20
C ILE A 157 -4.90 26.56 -8.86
N ILE A 158 -4.51 26.80 -7.61
CA ILE A 158 -3.37 26.16 -6.98
C ILE A 158 -3.87 25.11 -6.00
N ILE A 159 -3.38 23.89 -6.12
CA ILE A 159 -3.45 22.87 -5.07
C ILE A 159 -2.09 22.83 -4.38
N ASP A 160 -2.02 23.46 -3.22
CA ASP A 160 -0.84 23.42 -2.36
C ASP A 160 -0.79 22.11 -1.57
N ASP A 161 0.43 21.61 -1.35
CA ASP A 161 0.72 20.27 -0.82
C ASP A 161 -0.23 19.18 -1.32
N ALA A 162 -0.26 18.99 -2.64
CA ALA A 162 -1.18 18.06 -3.30
C ALA A 162 -1.16 16.62 -2.74
N HIS A 163 -0.02 16.16 -2.22
CA HIS A 163 0.11 14.85 -1.56
C HIS A 163 -0.68 14.75 -0.24
N ALA A 164 -0.70 15.83 0.56
CA ALA A 164 -1.46 15.88 1.80
C ALA A 164 -2.98 15.98 1.55
N CYS A 165 -3.40 16.42 0.36
CA CYS A 165 -4.80 16.48 -0.04
C CYS A 165 -5.41 15.12 -0.42
N LEU A 166 -4.58 14.10 -0.72
CA LEU A 166 -5.05 12.85 -1.34
C LEU A 166 -6.03 12.09 -0.45
N SER A 167 -5.69 11.89 0.82
CA SER A 167 -6.54 11.16 1.77
C SER A 167 -7.92 11.80 1.96
N SER A 168 -7.98 13.14 2.01
CA SER A 168 -9.23 13.89 2.06
C SER A 168 -10.07 13.64 0.82
N ILE A 169 -9.45 13.69 -0.38
CA ILE A 169 -10.15 13.42 -1.65
C ILE A 169 -10.68 11.98 -1.67
N GLU A 170 -9.84 11.00 -1.35
CA GLU A 170 -10.23 9.58 -1.30
C GLU A 170 -11.43 9.35 -0.38
N GLU A 171 -11.47 9.99 0.79
CA GLU A 171 -12.57 9.87 1.74
C GLU A 171 -13.89 10.40 1.17
N GLN A 172 -13.87 11.49 0.40
CA GLN A 172 -15.08 12.07 -0.21
C GLN A 172 -15.65 11.17 -1.31
N PHE A 173 -14.78 10.48 -2.06
CA PHE A 173 -15.18 9.54 -3.10
C PHE A 173 -15.34 8.09 -2.60
N SER A 174 -15.26 7.82 -1.28
CA SER A 174 -15.43 6.47 -0.72
C SER A 174 -16.65 6.37 0.18
N ILE A 175 -17.66 5.61 -0.21
CA ILE A 175 -18.85 5.35 0.63
C ILE A 175 -18.50 4.32 1.69
N SER A 176 -18.89 4.58 2.94
CA SER A 176 -18.67 3.69 4.08
C SER A 176 -19.98 3.48 4.82
N ILE A 177 -20.67 2.40 4.46
CA ILE A 177 -21.98 2.03 5.02
C ILE A 177 -21.73 1.29 6.32
N GLN A 178 -22.04 1.91 7.45
CA GLN A 178 -21.83 1.32 8.76
C GLN A 178 -22.79 0.14 9.01
N LYS A 179 -22.43 -0.79 9.89
CA LYS A 179 -23.26 -1.96 10.21
C LYS A 179 -24.67 -1.61 10.72
N ASN A 180 -24.83 -0.44 11.36
CA ASN A 180 -26.12 0.06 11.85
C ASN A 180 -26.99 0.69 10.75
N ASN A 181 -26.46 0.90 9.54
CA ASN A 181 -27.21 1.44 8.41
C ASN A 181 -28.09 0.33 7.78
N PRO A 182 -29.39 0.57 7.52
CA PRO A 182 -30.28 -0.43 6.91
C PRO A 182 -29.81 -0.95 5.54
N ALA A 183 -29.01 -0.17 4.80
CA ALA A 183 -28.42 -0.60 3.54
C ALA A 183 -27.42 -1.75 3.71
N TYR A 184 -26.75 -1.86 4.86
CA TYR A 184 -25.72 -2.87 5.10
C TYR A 184 -26.27 -4.28 4.87
N ASP A 185 -27.35 -4.65 5.56
CA ASP A 185 -27.86 -6.02 5.52
C ASP A 185 -28.47 -6.36 4.16
N LYS A 186 -29.09 -5.37 3.48
CA LYS A 186 -29.59 -5.52 2.11
C LYS A 186 -28.45 -5.81 1.14
N LEU A 187 -27.37 -5.04 1.20
CA LEU A 187 -26.19 -5.23 0.35
C LEU A 187 -25.44 -6.52 0.68
N PHE A 188 -25.28 -6.84 1.96
CA PHE A 188 -24.63 -8.08 2.39
C PHE A 188 -25.31 -9.32 1.79
N ARG A 189 -26.64 -9.37 1.79
CA ARG A 189 -27.42 -10.47 1.20
C ARG A 189 -27.18 -10.65 -0.30
N ILE A 190 -26.94 -9.57 -1.04
CA ILE A 190 -26.61 -9.64 -2.48
C ILE A 190 -25.27 -10.36 -2.67
N PHE A 191 -24.29 -10.08 -1.81
CA PHE A 191 -22.91 -10.55 -1.98
C PHE A 191 -22.63 -11.88 -1.28
N GLU A 192 -23.39 -12.24 -0.25
CA GLU A 192 -23.13 -13.35 0.68
C GLU A 192 -22.66 -14.63 -0.01
N ASN A 193 -23.40 -15.12 -1.01
CA ASN A 193 -23.03 -16.34 -1.73
C ASN A 193 -21.67 -16.21 -2.44
N SER A 194 -21.44 -15.10 -3.12
CA SER A 194 -20.16 -14.86 -3.80
C SER A 194 -19.01 -14.67 -2.81
N LEU A 195 -19.25 -14.04 -1.66
CA LEU A 195 -18.25 -13.94 -0.59
C LEU A 195 -17.91 -15.31 0.00
N MET A 196 -18.92 -16.16 0.23
CA MET A 196 -18.73 -17.54 0.68
C MET A 196 -17.88 -18.35 -0.30
N THR A 197 -18.10 -18.19 -1.61
CA THR A 197 -17.28 -18.85 -2.66
C THR A 197 -15.84 -18.34 -2.67
N GLN A 198 -15.62 -17.04 -2.51
CA GLN A 198 -14.27 -16.48 -2.53
C GLN A 198 -13.49 -16.80 -1.25
N ALA A 199 -14.12 -16.63 -0.08
CA ALA A 199 -13.51 -16.77 1.23
C ALA A 199 -14.55 -17.17 2.30
N GLY A 200 -14.92 -18.46 2.32
CA GLY A 200 -15.93 -19.00 3.24
C GLY A 200 -15.65 -18.71 4.71
N ALA A 201 -14.44 -19.03 5.20
CA ALA A 201 -14.05 -18.78 6.59
C ALA A 201 -14.19 -17.30 6.98
N LYS A 202 -13.59 -16.39 6.21
CA LYS A 202 -13.69 -14.94 6.45
C LYS A 202 -15.11 -14.41 6.38
N THR A 203 -15.95 -14.99 5.54
CA THR A 203 -17.36 -14.60 5.45
C THR A 203 -18.14 -15.02 6.70
N LEU A 204 -17.82 -16.18 7.28
CA LEU A 204 -18.37 -16.61 8.57
C LEU A 204 -17.85 -15.75 9.73
N GLU A 205 -16.58 -15.36 9.71
CA GLU A 205 -16.00 -14.42 10.68
C GLU A 205 -16.67 -13.03 10.61
N ILE A 206 -16.98 -12.53 9.41
CA ILE A 206 -17.77 -11.30 9.24
C ILE A 206 -19.14 -11.44 9.90
N LYS A 207 -19.81 -12.59 9.73
CA LYS A 207 -21.12 -12.86 10.35
C LYS A 207 -21.04 -12.98 11.86
N SER A 208 -19.96 -13.54 12.41
CA SER A 208 -19.74 -13.65 13.86
C SER A 208 -19.28 -12.34 14.50
N GLY A 209 -18.97 -11.32 13.70
CA GLY A 209 -18.61 -9.99 14.17
C GLY A 209 -17.11 -9.75 14.35
N ASP A 210 -16.25 -10.60 13.77
CA ASP A 210 -14.80 -10.39 13.80
C ASP A 210 -14.43 -9.12 13.04
N ARG A 211 -13.89 -8.13 13.76
CA ARG A 211 -13.51 -6.82 13.23
C ARG A 211 -12.31 -6.87 12.28
N ASN A 212 -11.52 -7.94 12.30
CA ASN A 212 -10.38 -8.14 11.43
C ASN A 212 -10.77 -8.81 10.11
N ALA A 213 -11.96 -9.40 10.03
CA ALA A 213 -12.43 -10.10 8.84
C ALA A 213 -12.96 -9.11 7.78
N TYR A 214 -12.44 -9.25 6.57
CA TYR A 214 -12.90 -8.51 5.40
C TYR A 214 -12.77 -9.36 4.13
N VAL A 215 -13.69 -9.18 3.20
CA VAL A 215 -13.72 -9.88 1.91
C VAL A 215 -14.10 -8.90 0.81
N ARG A 216 -13.32 -8.89 -0.29
CA ARG A 216 -13.63 -8.10 -1.49
C ARG A 216 -14.77 -8.78 -2.26
N VAL A 217 -15.77 -7.99 -2.66
CA VAL A 217 -16.83 -8.44 -3.57
C VAL A 217 -16.24 -8.65 -4.96
N PRO A 218 -16.48 -9.80 -5.61
CA PRO A 218 -16.01 -10.02 -6.97
C PRO A 218 -16.57 -9.03 -7.99
N PHE A 219 -15.72 -8.60 -8.93
CA PHE A 219 -16.12 -7.60 -9.94
C PHE A 219 -17.35 -8.03 -10.75
N TRP A 220 -17.47 -9.30 -11.10
CA TRP A 220 -18.61 -9.80 -11.89
C TRP A 220 -19.91 -9.72 -11.10
N LYS A 221 -19.87 -10.02 -9.80
CA LYS A 221 -21.06 -9.97 -8.95
C LYS A 221 -21.49 -8.53 -8.70
N TRP A 222 -20.52 -7.64 -8.50
CA TRP A 222 -20.75 -6.20 -8.40
C TRP A 222 -21.43 -5.66 -9.67
N GLN A 223 -20.84 -5.91 -10.83
CA GLN A 223 -21.34 -5.42 -12.12
C GLN A 223 -22.71 -6.05 -12.50
N GLU A 224 -22.93 -7.33 -12.21
CA GLU A 224 -24.21 -8.01 -12.46
C GLU A 224 -25.35 -7.45 -11.59
N SER A 225 -25.06 -7.10 -10.34
CA SER A 225 -26.06 -6.68 -9.35
C SER A 225 -26.20 -5.15 -9.25
N ILE A 226 -25.64 -4.41 -10.20
CA ILE A 226 -25.46 -2.95 -10.08
C ILE A 226 -26.78 -2.18 -9.93
N ASN A 227 -27.86 -2.63 -10.59
CA ASN A 227 -29.17 -1.99 -10.50
C ASN A 227 -29.81 -2.15 -9.11
N ASP A 228 -29.69 -3.33 -8.51
CA ASP A 228 -30.20 -3.61 -7.16
C ASP A 228 -29.41 -2.80 -6.12
N ILE A 229 -28.09 -2.76 -6.27
CA ILE A 229 -27.20 -1.96 -5.42
C ILE A 229 -27.57 -0.48 -5.53
N MET A 230 -27.72 0.04 -6.75
CA MET A 230 -28.10 1.44 -7.00
C MET A 230 -29.44 1.78 -6.34
N THR A 231 -30.42 0.88 -6.40
CA THR A 231 -31.73 1.06 -5.75
C THR A 231 -31.58 1.17 -4.24
N ILE A 232 -30.81 0.27 -3.61
CA ILE A 232 -30.57 0.29 -2.16
C ILE A 232 -29.85 1.56 -1.73
N LEU A 233 -28.83 2.00 -2.47
CA LEU A 233 -28.10 3.23 -2.16
C LEU A 233 -28.98 4.47 -2.34
N LEU A 234 -29.82 4.50 -3.37
CA LEU A 234 -30.75 5.61 -3.61
C LEU A 234 -31.79 5.75 -2.51
N GLU A 235 -32.34 4.63 -2.00
CA GLU A 235 -33.25 4.62 -0.85
C GLU A 235 -32.62 5.21 0.42
N ASN A 236 -31.29 5.16 0.54
CA ASN A 236 -30.53 5.62 1.71
C ASN A 236 -29.69 6.86 1.41
N LYS A 237 -29.93 7.57 0.30
CA LYS A 237 -29.09 8.68 -0.17
C LYS A 237 -28.97 9.84 0.81
N ASP A 238 -29.99 10.05 1.65
CA ASP A 238 -30.07 11.16 2.60
C ASP A 238 -29.46 10.81 3.96
N HIS A 239 -29.08 9.55 4.19
CA HIS A 239 -28.37 9.11 5.39
C HIS A 239 -26.95 9.70 5.44
N ASP A 240 -26.42 10.00 6.63
CA ASP A 240 -25.12 10.65 6.82
C ASP A 240 -23.96 9.92 6.12
N ASP A 241 -23.97 8.59 6.16
CA ASP A 241 -23.03 7.71 5.44
C ASP A 241 -22.94 7.97 3.92
N LEU A 242 -24.00 8.49 3.28
CA LEU A 242 -24.11 8.66 1.83
C LEU A 242 -24.30 10.10 1.36
N SER A 243 -24.88 10.99 2.16
CA SER A 243 -25.46 12.27 1.70
C SER A 243 -24.48 13.24 1.03
N PHE A 244 -23.18 13.18 1.37
CA PHE A 244 -22.10 13.96 0.75
C PHE A 244 -21.28 13.18 -0.29
N LYS A 245 -21.56 11.89 -0.48
CA LYS A 245 -20.74 10.99 -1.31
C LYS A 245 -21.50 10.45 -2.51
N TRP A 246 -22.80 10.20 -2.34
CA TRP A 246 -23.67 9.71 -3.40
C TRP A 246 -23.63 10.59 -4.66
N PRO A 247 -23.73 11.93 -4.58
CA PRO A 247 -23.66 12.79 -5.77
C PRO A 247 -22.34 12.67 -6.55
N LEU A 248 -21.26 12.25 -5.90
CA LEU A 248 -19.93 12.11 -6.52
C LEU A 248 -19.73 10.77 -7.23
N ILE A 249 -20.50 9.74 -6.89
CA ILE A 249 -20.21 8.35 -7.31
C ILE A 249 -21.33 7.78 -8.18
N LYS A 250 -22.57 8.28 -8.05
CA LYS A 250 -23.77 7.74 -8.70
C LYS A 250 -23.59 7.40 -10.19
N ASP A 251 -22.90 8.24 -10.95
CA ASP A 251 -22.78 8.11 -12.42
C ASP A 251 -21.73 7.08 -12.84
N ASN A 252 -20.82 6.68 -11.94
CA ASN A 252 -19.74 5.74 -12.21
C ASN A 252 -19.71 4.57 -11.20
N LEU A 253 -20.84 4.26 -10.56
CA LEU A 253 -20.94 3.22 -9.54
C LEU A 253 -20.49 1.84 -10.05
N ILE A 254 -20.74 1.54 -11.33
CA ILE A 254 -20.32 0.28 -11.97
C ILE A 254 -18.78 0.13 -12.02
N LEU A 255 -18.04 1.24 -12.03
CA LEU A 255 -16.58 1.30 -12.03
C LEU A 255 -16.04 1.48 -10.61
N SER A 256 -16.62 0.76 -9.65
CA SER A 256 -16.24 0.79 -8.24
C SER A 256 -15.95 -0.62 -7.72
N LYS A 257 -15.08 -0.68 -6.72
CA LYS A 257 -14.81 -1.87 -5.92
C LYS A 257 -15.58 -1.79 -4.62
N CYS A 258 -15.97 -2.95 -4.10
CA CYS A 258 -16.66 -3.08 -2.83
C CYS A 258 -15.96 -4.08 -1.93
N VAL A 259 -15.78 -3.73 -0.65
CA VAL A 259 -15.21 -4.60 0.38
C VAL A 259 -16.16 -4.65 1.57
N VAL A 260 -16.46 -5.86 2.02
CA VAL A 260 -17.36 -6.12 3.14
C VAL A 260 -16.51 -6.51 4.36
N SER A 261 -16.80 -5.90 5.51
CA SER A 261 -16.24 -6.25 6.82
C SER A 261 -17.35 -6.38 7.86
N ALA A 262 -17.06 -6.92 9.04
CA ALA A 262 -18.04 -7.01 10.13
C ALA A 262 -18.62 -5.64 10.56
N SER A 263 -17.82 -4.57 10.49
CA SER A 263 -18.21 -3.24 10.96
C SER A 263 -18.83 -2.35 9.87
N LYS A 264 -18.47 -2.55 8.59
CA LYS A 264 -18.88 -1.67 7.49
C LYS A 264 -18.76 -2.33 6.11
N ILE A 265 -19.48 -1.81 5.13
CA ILE A 265 -19.26 -2.03 3.69
C ILE A 265 -18.62 -0.77 3.11
N GLU A 266 -17.47 -0.92 2.46
CA GLU A 266 -16.74 0.18 1.82
C GLU A 266 -16.83 0.06 0.30
N ILE A 267 -17.28 1.12 -0.37
CA ILE A 267 -17.37 1.22 -1.84
C ILE A 267 -16.45 2.35 -2.28
N SER A 268 -15.56 2.08 -3.23
CA SER A 268 -14.59 3.05 -3.74
C SER A 268 -14.44 2.92 -5.25
N PRO A 269 -14.44 4.04 -6.02
CA PRO A 269 -14.25 3.99 -7.46
C PRO A 269 -12.85 3.49 -7.82
N HIS A 270 -12.67 2.93 -9.02
CA HIS A 270 -11.37 2.42 -9.45
C HIS A 270 -10.30 3.52 -9.50
N CYS A 271 -10.70 4.72 -9.93
CA CYS A 271 -9.93 5.96 -9.92
C CYS A 271 -10.85 7.09 -9.42
N ILE A 272 -10.28 8.16 -8.87
CA ILE A 272 -11.07 9.29 -8.36
C ILE A 272 -11.75 10.02 -9.54
N PRO A 273 -13.09 10.07 -9.64
CA PRO A 273 -13.76 10.82 -10.69
C PRO A 273 -13.77 12.32 -10.37
N ILE A 274 -12.59 12.95 -10.35
CA ILE A 274 -12.41 14.37 -10.01
C ILE A 274 -13.21 15.30 -10.95
N GLN A 275 -13.55 14.82 -12.16
CA GLN A 275 -14.44 15.49 -13.10
C GLN A 275 -15.84 15.78 -12.56
N MET A 276 -16.24 15.10 -11.49
CA MET A 276 -17.49 15.38 -10.78
C MET A 276 -17.49 16.76 -10.11
N ILE A 277 -16.34 17.43 -10.00
CA ILE A 277 -16.23 18.85 -9.63
C ILE A 277 -15.95 19.67 -10.91
N PRO A 278 -16.99 20.14 -11.63
CA PRO A 278 -16.85 20.76 -12.94
C PRO A 278 -15.97 22.00 -12.93
N SER A 279 -16.05 22.88 -11.92
CA SER A 279 -15.18 24.06 -11.88
C SER A 279 -13.72 23.75 -11.68
N LEU A 280 -13.39 22.68 -10.95
CA LEU A 280 -12.00 22.24 -10.83
C LEU A 280 -11.49 21.69 -12.17
N SER A 281 -12.31 20.92 -12.86
CA SER A 281 -11.93 20.30 -14.14
C SER A 281 -11.85 21.28 -15.30
N ASN A 282 -12.75 22.25 -15.32
CA ASN A 282 -12.83 23.30 -16.34
C ASN A 282 -11.89 24.48 -16.05
N ALA A 283 -11.12 24.44 -14.95
CA ALA A 283 -10.14 25.48 -14.65
C ALA A 283 -9.11 25.56 -15.80
N ARG A 284 -8.89 26.78 -16.29
CA ARG A 284 -7.97 27.06 -17.41
C ARG A 284 -6.52 26.78 -17.02
N ARG A 285 -6.15 27.06 -15.77
CA ARG A 285 -4.81 26.79 -15.22
C ARG A 285 -4.92 26.01 -13.91
N LYS A 286 -4.31 24.83 -13.89
CA LYS A 286 -4.21 23.95 -12.71
C LYS A 286 -2.74 23.82 -12.32
N ILE A 287 -2.40 24.35 -11.16
CA ILE A 287 -1.03 24.37 -10.66
C ILE A 287 -0.95 23.52 -9.40
N PHE A 288 -0.13 22.47 -9.41
CA PHE A 288 0.05 21.56 -8.29
C PHE A 288 1.40 21.83 -7.67
N MET A 289 1.42 22.19 -6.38
CA MET A 289 2.66 22.46 -5.67
C MET A 289 2.93 21.34 -4.67
N THR A 290 4.15 20.81 -4.62
CA THR A 290 4.52 19.73 -3.69
C THR A 290 5.98 19.82 -3.24
N ALA A 291 6.30 19.29 -2.06
CA ALA A 291 7.67 19.15 -1.59
C ALA A 291 8.23 17.73 -1.77
N THR A 292 7.35 16.73 -1.89
CA THR A 292 7.68 15.33 -1.57
C THR A 292 7.05 14.31 -2.51
N LEU A 293 6.54 14.71 -3.67
CA LEU A 293 6.08 13.72 -4.66
C LEU A 293 7.28 12.96 -5.19
N VAL A 294 7.54 11.83 -4.56
CA VAL A 294 8.48 10.78 -4.97
C VAL A 294 7.93 10.01 -6.18
N ASP A 295 6.60 10.02 -6.35
CA ASP A 295 5.89 9.49 -7.52
C ASP A 295 4.77 10.46 -7.96
N GLU A 296 4.96 11.09 -9.12
CA GLU A 296 4.01 12.00 -9.76
C GLU A 296 2.76 11.28 -10.27
N SER A 297 2.79 9.95 -10.43
CA SER A 297 1.64 9.17 -10.91
C SER A 297 0.40 9.34 -10.03
N ILE A 298 0.57 9.71 -8.76
CA ILE A 298 -0.54 9.93 -7.84
C ILE A 298 -1.45 11.10 -8.28
N LEU A 299 -0.89 12.07 -9.00
CA LEU A 299 -1.67 13.16 -9.60
C LEU A 299 -2.54 12.64 -10.77
N ALA A 300 -2.12 11.58 -11.47
CA ALA A 300 -2.96 10.92 -12.46
C ALA A 300 -4.17 10.26 -11.82
N SER A 301 -3.96 9.49 -10.74
CA SER A 301 -5.06 8.77 -10.08
C SER A 301 -6.07 9.66 -9.38
N HIS A 302 -5.62 10.77 -8.76
CA HIS A 302 -6.47 11.63 -7.93
C HIS A 302 -6.98 12.90 -8.61
N PHE A 303 -6.18 13.48 -9.52
CA PHE A 303 -6.51 14.72 -10.21
C PHE A 303 -6.69 14.55 -11.73
N GLY A 304 -6.56 13.32 -12.25
CA GLY A 304 -6.80 13.01 -13.65
C GLY A 304 -5.77 13.62 -14.60
N ILE A 305 -4.56 13.92 -14.11
CA ILE A 305 -3.49 14.47 -14.94
C ILE A 305 -2.77 13.32 -15.63
N THR A 306 -2.83 13.24 -16.96
CA THR A 306 -2.15 12.18 -17.74
C THR A 306 -1.29 12.73 -18.86
N ASP A 307 -1.02 14.04 -18.84
CA ASP A 307 -0.26 14.75 -19.86
C ASP A 307 1.23 14.87 -19.48
N GLU A 308 2.01 15.51 -20.35
CA GLU A 308 3.47 15.68 -20.19
C GLU A 308 3.88 16.50 -18.95
N SER A 309 2.94 17.19 -18.28
CA SER A 309 3.24 17.94 -17.06
C SER A 309 3.68 17.06 -15.89
N LEU A 310 3.31 15.77 -15.91
CA LEU A 310 3.83 14.79 -14.93
C LEU A 310 5.31 14.49 -15.14
N SER A 311 5.76 14.46 -16.39
CA SER A 311 7.13 14.10 -16.76
C SER A 311 8.10 15.28 -16.68
N ASN A 312 7.59 16.51 -16.68
CA ASN A 312 8.39 17.73 -16.69
C ASN A 312 7.99 18.70 -15.55
N PRO A 313 8.18 18.33 -14.27
CA PRO A 313 7.90 19.22 -13.16
C PRO A 313 8.87 20.41 -13.13
N ILE A 314 8.35 21.59 -12.76
CA ILE A 314 9.13 22.79 -12.52
C ILE A 314 9.84 22.65 -11.17
N THR A 315 11.17 22.56 -11.20
CA THR A 315 12.02 22.42 -10.01
C THR A 315 13.08 23.53 -9.97
N PRO A 316 13.53 24.00 -8.79
CA PRO A 316 14.70 24.87 -8.68
C PRO A 316 15.99 24.10 -9.04
N LYS A 317 17.07 24.82 -9.40
CA LYS A 317 18.35 24.21 -9.80
C LYS A 317 19.09 23.53 -8.65
N THR A 318 18.89 24.00 -7.42
CA THR A 318 19.60 23.49 -6.23
C THR A 318 18.59 23.02 -5.19
N ILE A 319 18.71 21.75 -4.76
CA ILE A 319 17.88 21.17 -3.68
C ILE A 319 18.62 21.33 -2.34
N GLY A 320 19.10 22.55 -2.08
CA GLY A 320 20.03 22.86 -1.01
C GLY A 320 19.45 22.91 0.40
N ASP A 321 18.24 22.40 0.64
CA ASP A 321 17.49 22.58 1.90
C ASP A 321 17.19 21.25 2.64
N ILE A 322 17.95 20.18 2.38
CA ILE A 322 17.84 18.96 3.17
C ILE A 322 18.66 19.15 4.46
N GLY A 323 18.01 19.22 5.60
CA GLY A 323 18.73 19.33 6.87
C GLY A 323 19.23 17.99 7.41
N ASP A 324 19.90 18.08 8.55
CA ASP A 324 20.70 17.01 9.14
C ASP A 324 19.83 16.01 9.93
N ARG A 325 19.78 14.75 9.50
CA ARG A 325 19.10 13.67 10.24
C ARG A 325 20.08 12.59 10.63
N MET A 326 20.16 12.32 11.93
CA MET A 326 20.78 11.12 12.46
C MET A 326 19.72 10.04 12.62
N ILE A 327 19.78 8.96 11.84
CA ILE A 327 18.73 7.93 11.79
C ILE A 327 19.24 6.67 12.49
N LEU A 328 18.71 6.37 13.67
CA LEU A 328 19.12 5.24 14.50
C LEU A 328 18.00 4.21 14.66
N MET A 329 18.41 2.95 14.79
CA MET A 329 17.55 1.80 15.02
C MET A 329 18.04 1.02 16.23
N PRO A 330 17.62 1.39 17.46
CA PRO A 330 18.21 0.81 18.67
C PRO A 330 18.14 -0.73 18.70
N GLN A 331 17.03 -1.32 18.26
CA GLN A 331 16.84 -2.78 18.25
C GLN A 331 17.64 -3.51 17.14
N VAL A 332 18.14 -2.80 16.14
CA VAL A 332 19.09 -3.35 15.16
C VAL A 332 20.51 -3.28 15.69
N ILE A 333 20.85 -2.17 16.38
CA ILE A 333 22.15 -1.99 17.06
C ILE A 333 22.32 -3.02 18.18
N ASN A 334 21.28 -3.24 18.97
CA ASN A 334 21.25 -4.21 20.05
C ASN A 334 19.87 -4.90 20.13
N PRO A 335 19.75 -6.15 19.63
CA PRO A 335 18.49 -6.90 19.67
C PRO A 335 17.94 -7.20 21.07
N SER A 336 18.75 -7.04 22.13
CA SER A 336 18.31 -7.23 23.52
C SER A 336 17.55 -6.03 24.11
N LEU A 337 17.61 -4.86 23.47
CA LEU A 337 16.90 -3.67 23.93
C LEU A 337 15.38 -3.83 23.74
N SER A 338 14.64 -3.59 24.82
CA SER A 338 13.19 -3.61 24.80
C SER A 338 12.61 -2.27 24.35
N ASP A 339 11.36 -2.27 23.88
CA ASP A 339 10.62 -1.02 23.60
C ASP A 339 10.55 -0.13 24.87
N VAL A 340 10.56 -0.73 26.06
CA VAL A 340 10.50 -0.02 27.35
C VAL A 340 11.78 0.78 27.61
N ASP A 341 12.95 0.20 27.31
CA ASP A 341 14.25 0.88 27.46
C ASP A 341 14.32 2.11 26.55
N ILE A 342 13.87 1.96 25.31
CA ILE A 342 13.85 3.02 24.30
C ILE A 342 12.84 4.11 24.69
N LYS A 343 11.67 3.72 25.19
CA LYS A 343 10.67 4.66 25.72
C LYS A 343 11.21 5.47 26.91
N ALA A 344 11.94 4.84 27.83
CA ALA A 344 12.57 5.52 28.96
C ALA A 344 13.60 6.55 28.47
N MET A 345 14.47 6.17 27.53
CA MET A 345 15.44 7.09 26.90
C MET A 345 14.73 8.28 26.23
N CYS A 346 13.65 8.04 25.48
CA CYS A 346 12.88 9.10 24.85
C CYS A 346 12.28 10.07 25.88
N LYS A 347 11.72 9.56 26.98
CA LYS A 347 11.19 10.41 28.06
C LYS A 347 12.29 11.22 28.75
N GLU A 348 13.47 10.65 28.91
CA GLU A 348 14.60 11.39 29.48
C GLU A 348 15.03 12.55 28.57
N ILE A 349 15.19 12.30 27.27
CA ILE A 349 15.50 13.34 26.27
C ILE A 349 14.39 14.40 26.23
N SER A 350 13.14 13.99 26.45
CA SER A 350 11.99 14.90 26.44
C SER A 350 12.01 15.95 27.54
N SER A 351 12.89 15.85 28.53
CA SER A 351 13.06 16.87 29.57
C SER A 351 13.80 18.12 29.08
N LYS A 352 14.58 18.00 27.98
CA LYS A 352 15.40 19.09 27.42
C LYS A 352 14.95 19.49 26.01
N HIS A 353 14.33 18.57 25.30
CA HIS A 353 14.00 18.73 23.89
C HIS A 353 12.58 18.22 23.62
N ASN A 354 11.86 18.82 22.68
CA ASN A 354 10.59 18.26 22.25
C ASN A 354 10.83 16.94 21.50
N VAL A 355 10.19 15.87 21.97
CA VAL A 355 10.21 14.52 21.39
C VAL A 355 8.84 14.24 20.82
N VAL A 356 8.79 13.89 19.54
CA VAL A 356 7.53 13.57 18.85
C VAL A 356 7.52 12.11 18.47
N VAL A 357 6.48 11.39 18.89
CA VAL A 357 6.29 9.97 18.59
C VAL A 357 5.11 9.80 17.64
N ILE A 358 5.37 9.26 16.44
CA ILE A 358 4.32 8.88 15.50
C ILE A 358 4.00 7.41 15.69
N VAL A 359 2.74 7.12 16.04
CA VAL A 359 2.23 5.76 16.20
C VAL A 359 1.18 5.43 15.13
N PRO A 360 1.04 4.16 14.71
CA PRO A 360 0.14 3.78 13.62
C PRO A 360 -1.33 3.80 13.98
N SER A 361 -1.66 3.66 15.27
CA SER A 361 -3.05 3.49 15.72
C SER A 361 -3.28 4.00 17.15
N ASP A 362 -4.55 4.26 17.46
CA ASP A 362 -5.02 4.59 18.82
C ASP A 362 -4.77 3.44 19.80
N TYR A 363 -4.58 2.21 19.32
CA TYR A 363 -4.20 1.10 20.18
C TYR A 363 -2.75 1.26 20.67
N ARG A 364 -1.83 1.67 19.79
CA ARG A 364 -0.41 1.81 20.11
C ARG A 364 -0.12 3.02 20.99
N THR A 365 -0.98 4.04 21.01
CA THR A 365 -0.84 5.18 21.96
C THR A 365 -0.81 4.73 23.42
N ARG A 366 -1.52 3.64 23.76
CA ARG A 366 -1.57 3.08 25.13
C ARG A 366 -0.20 2.72 25.67
N PHE A 367 0.75 2.35 24.80
CA PHE A 367 2.12 2.05 25.19
C PHE A 367 2.89 3.30 25.68
N TRP A 368 2.54 4.48 25.15
CA TRP A 368 3.19 5.76 25.47
C TRP A 368 2.39 6.60 26.48
N GLN A 369 1.16 6.21 26.80
CA GLN A 369 0.20 7.04 27.53
C GLN A 369 0.65 7.47 28.93
N ASP A 370 1.42 6.64 29.61
CA ASP A 370 1.98 6.88 30.94
C ASP A 370 3.14 7.88 30.97
N VAL A 371 3.81 8.12 29.84
CA VAL A 371 4.96 9.05 29.73
C VAL A 371 4.66 10.27 28.86
N ALA A 372 3.61 10.23 28.04
CA ALA A 372 3.23 11.29 27.12
C ALA A 372 2.70 12.52 27.87
N ASP A 373 3.27 13.68 27.56
CA ASP A 373 2.81 14.98 28.07
C ASP A 373 1.58 15.47 27.27
N ARG A 374 1.47 15.05 26.00
CA ARG A 374 0.29 15.22 25.13
C ARG A 374 0.08 14.01 24.21
N ILE A 375 -1.18 13.65 23.98
CA ILE A 375 -1.59 12.74 22.91
C ILE A 375 -2.52 13.53 22.00
N LEU A 376 -2.13 13.69 20.74
CA LEU A 376 -2.84 14.51 19.77
C LEU A 376 -3.55 13.64 18.74
N ASP A 377 -4.84 13.89 18.59
CA ASP A 377 -5.71 13.29 17.59
C ASP A 377 -6.03 14.27 16.47
N LYS A 378 -6.89 13.89 15.52
CA LYS A 378 -7.29 14.76 14.39
C LYS A 378 -7.87 16.12 14.81
N ASN A 379 -8.46 16.23 15.99
CA ASN A 379 -9.19 17.43 16.43
C ASN A 379 -8.28 18.37 17.25
N THR A 380 -7.33 17.81 18.01
CA THR A 380 -6.48 18.54 18.97
C THR A 380 -5.12 18.92 18.41
N ILE A 381 -4.75 18.36 17.25
CA ILE A 381 -3.41 18.49 16.67
C ILE A 381 -2.99 19.93 16.41
N TYR A 382 -3.91 20.80 16.02
CA TYR A 382 -3.61 22.21 15.74
C TYR A 382 -3.05 22.93 16.97
N GLN A 383 -3.76 22.82 18.09
CA GLN A 383 -3.34 23.46 19.34
C GLN A 383 -2.02 22.87 19.82
N GLY A 384 -1.87 21.54 19.78
CA GLY A 384 -0.63 20.89 20.20
C GLY A 384 0.59 21.20 19.32
N VAL A 385 0.43 21.34 18.00
CA VAL A 385 1.53 21.74 17.10
C VAL A 385 1.91 23.21 17.30
N GLN A 386 0.94 24.09 17.55
CA GLN A 386 1.20 25.49 17.93
C GLN A 386 1.99 25.58 19.26
N GLU A 387 1.60 24.78 20.26
CA GLU A 387 2.35 24.65 21.51
C GLU A 387 3.80 24.20 21.26
N LEU A 388 4.01 23.14 20.47
CA LEU A 388 5.35 22.64 20.14
C LEU A 388 6.25 23.69 19.47
N ARG A 389 5.68 24.57 18.65
CA ARG A 389 6.44 25.64 17.97
C ARG A 389 6.82 26.80 18.86
N THR A 390 5.98 27.09 19.86
CA THR A 390 6.10 28.30 20.68
C THR A 390 6.79 28.03 22.02
N GLN A 391 6.73 26.79 22.51
CA GLN A 391 7.28 26.41 23.80
C GLN A 391 7.78 24.97 23.84
N HIS A 392 8.50 24.64 24.92
CA HIS A 392 8.86 23.26 25.23
C HIS A 392 7.66 22.55 25.88
N VAL A 393 7.26 21.41 25.34
CA VAL A 393 6.12 20.60 25.80
C VAL A 393 6.59 19.29 26.43
N GLY A 394 7.62 18.65 25.86
CA GLY A 394 8.10 17.35 26.30
C GLY A 394 7.87 16.26 25.25
N LEU A 395 7.26 15.14 25.67
CA LEU A 395 6.95 13.99 24.80
C LEU A 395 5.51 14.09 24.28
N VAL A 396 5.36 14.23 22.96
CA VAL A 396 4.07 14.36 22.28
C VAL A 396 3.84 13.18 21.34
N VAL A 397 2.69 12.52 21.48
CA VAL A 397 2.30 11.37 20.64
C VAL A 397 1.30 11.82 19.58
N LEU A 398 1.57 11.47 18.32
CA LEU A 398 0.72 11.75 17.16
C LEU A 398 0.16 10.44 16.58
N VAL A 399 -1.16 10.35 16.41
CA VAL A 399 -1.79 9.14 15.89
C VAL A 399 -1.94 9.17 14.37
N ASN A 400 -1.28 8.25 13.68
CA ASN A 400 -1.37 8.01 12.24
C ASN A 400 -1.20 9.28 11.39
N ARG A 401 -0.26 10.13 11.80
CA ARG A 401 0.09 11.38 11.11
C ARG A 401 1.48 11.30 10.53
N TYR A 402 1.66 10.28 9.70
CA TYR A 402 2.79 10.18 8.79
C TYR A 402 2.74 11.25 7.69
N ASP A 403 1.59 11.96 7.54
CA ASP A 403 1.43 13.14 6.67
C ASP A 403 0.82 14.42 7.30
N GLY A 404 1.07 15.59 6.69
CA GLY A 404 0.37 16.86 6.92
C GLY A 404 0.79 17.73 8.11
N ILE A 405 1.85 17.38 8.86
CA ILE A 405 2.30 18.14 10.03
C ILE A 405 3.72 18.65 9.86
N ASP A 406 3.92 19.87 10.35
CA ASP A 406 5.12 20.66 10.29
C ASP A 406 5.67 20.96 11.69
N LEU A 407 6.87 20.44 11.97
CA LEU A 407 7.57 20.52 13.26
C LEU A 407 9.01 21.03 13.05
N PRO A 408 9.22 22.34 12.80
CA PRO A 408 10.54 22.89 12.51
C PRO A 408 11.33 23.19 13.78
N ASN A 409 12.66 23.20 13.67
CA ASN A 409 13.57 23.69 14.71
C ASN A 409 13.34 23.01 16.07
N THR A 410 13.05 23.80 17.11
CA THR A 410 12.83 23.32 18.47
C THR A 410 11.48 22.61 18.65
N ALA A 411 10.58 22.63 17.64
CA ALA A 411 9.31 21.93 17.72
C ALA A 411 9.47 20.40 17.74
N CYS A 412 10.53 19.87 17.13
CA CYS A 412 10.89 18.46 17.21
C CYS A 412 12.40 18.30 17.01
N ARG A 413 13.11 17.87 18.06
CA ARG A 413 14.55 17.53 17.95
C ARG A 413 14.79 16.02 17.92
N LEU A 414 13.84 15.24 18.43
CA LEU A 414 13.84 13.79 18.32
C LEU A 414 12.49 13.33 17.79
N LEU A 415 12.51 12.69 16.62
CA LEU A 415 11.36 12.05 16.01
C LEU A 415 11.45 10.54 16.22
N VAL A 416 10.39 9.95 16.77
CA VAL A 416 10.27 8.49 16.94
C VAL A 416 9.17 7.99 16.00
N ILE A 417 9.50 7.08 15.09
CA ILE A 417 8.52 6.36 14.28
C ILE A 417 8.35 4.96 14.87
N ASP A 418 7.22 4.73 15.52
CA ASP A 418 6.92 3.50 16.25
C ASP A 418 5.96 2.61 15.46
N GLY A 419 6.51 1.69 14.66
CA GLY A 419 5.77 0.77 13.80
C GLY A 419 5.51 1.29 12.38
N LEU A 420 5.07 0.36 11.52
CA LEU A 420 4.72 0.69 10.13
C LEU A 420 3.39 1.45 10.07
N PRO A 421 3.25 2.44 9.17
CA PRO A 421 1.99 3.14 8.92
C PRO A 421 0.84 2.15 8.66
N ASP A 422 -0.27 2.31 9.38
CA ASP A 422 -1.44 1.43 9.23
C ASP A 422 -2.28 1.82 8.01
N VAL A 423 -2.75 0.80 7.29
CA VAL A 423 -3.60 0.95 6.12
C VAL A 423 -5.06 0.90 6.58
N ARG A 424 -5.73 2.06 6.64
CA ARG A 424 -7.08 2.15 7.23
C ARG A 424 -8.21 1.74 6.30
N ARG A 425 -8.14 2.07 5.01
CA ARG A 425 -9.20 1.77 4.04
C ARG A 425 -9.22 0.27 3.75
N LEU A 426 -10.41 -0.32 3.71
CA LEU A 426 -10.55 -1.75 3.42
C LEU A 426 -10.04 -2.07 2.01
N ILE A 427 -10.23 -1.15 1.05
CA ILE A 427 -9.75 -1.35 -0.32
C ILE A 427 -8.22 -1.38 -0.40
N ASP A 428 -7.54 -0.56 0.40
CA ASP A 428 -6.09 -0.54 0.46
C ASP A 428 -5.54 -1.79 1.16
N LYS A 429 -6.22 -2.30 2.21
CA LYS A 429 -5.88 -3.58 2.84
C LYS A 429 -5.99 -4.75 1.87
N VAL A 430 -6.98 -4.72 0.98
CA VAL A 430 -7.10 -5.71 -0.10
C VAL A 430 -5.92 -5.57 -1.08
N SER A 431 -5.64 -4.36 -1.56
CA SER A 431 -4.52 -4.12 -2.49
C SER A 431 -3.18 -4.56 -1.89
N GLN A 432 -2.91 -4.25 -0.63
CA GLN A 432 -1.71 -4.69 0.09
C GLN A 432 -1.63 -6.21 0.20
N SER A 433 -2.76 -6.88 0.46
CA SER A 433 -2.84 -8.34 0.47
C SER A 433 -2.56 -8.94 -0.91
N LEU A 434 -3.04 -8.33 -1.99
CA LEU A 434 -2.81 -8.80 -3.36
C LEU A 434 -1.35 -8.64 -3.77
N LEU A 435 -0.73 -7.53 -3.41
CA LEU A 435 0.64 -7.18 -3.76
C LEU A 435 1.68 -7.73 -2.76
N LEU A 436 1.26 -8.53 -1.78
CA LEU A 436 2.15 -9.06 -0.75
C LEU A 436 3.28 -9.91 -1.37
N GLY A 437 4.51 -9.49 -1.16
CA GLY A 437 5.72 -10.12 -1.72
C GLY A 437 6.16 -9.58 -3.09
N SER A 438 5.42 -8.62 -3.68
CA SER A 438 5.88 -7.88 -4.87
C SER A 438 6.90 -6.80 -4.53
N GLU A 439 7.67 -6.36 -5.54
CA GLU A 439 8.59 -5.24 -5.38
C GLU A 439 7.84 -3.90 -5.17
N LYS A 440 6.64 -3.75 -5.73
CA LYS A 440 5.81 -2.54 -5.60
C LYS A 440 5.43 -2.23 -4.14
N THR A 441 5.07 -3.25 -3.36
CA THR A 441 4.75 -3.07 -1.93
C THR A 441 5.94 -2.54 -1.13
N LYS A 442 7.17 -2.92 -1.50
CA LYS A 442 8.38 -2.42 -0.83
C LYS A 442 8.57 -0.93 -1.08
N ASP A 443 8.35 -0.48 -2.32
CA ASP A 443 8.44 0.94 -2.68
C ASP A 443 7.44 1.80 -1.90
N GLU A 444 6.18 1.37 -1.80
CA GLU A 444 5.14 2.11 -1.06
C GLU A 444 5.46 2.23 0.44
N ILE A 445 5.98 1.16 1.05
CA ILE A 445 6.36 1.18 2.47
C ILE A 445 7.54 2.14 2.69
N ILE A 446 8.58 2.05 1.86
CA ILE A 446 9.79 2.88 1.96
C ILE A 446 9.46 4.36 1.79
N GLN A 447 8.61 4.70 0.82
CA GLN A 447 8.14 6.06 0.61
C GLN A 447 7.42 6.62 1.84
N LYS A 448 6.51 5.85 2.47
CA LYS A 448 5.80 6.30 3.68
C LYS A 448 6.75 6.49 4.88
N ILE A 449 7.74 5.61 5.05
CA ILE A 449 8.76 5.74 6.09
C ILE A 449 9.57 7.03 5.88
N GLU A 450 10.05 7.26 4.65
CA GLU A 450 10.83 8.44 4.28
C GLU A 450 10.06 9.75 4.48
N GLN A 451 8.78 9.79 4.09
CA GLN A 451 7.90 10.94 4.35
C GLN A 451 7.69 11.19 5.85
N GLY A 452 7.55 10.12 6.64
CA GLY A 452 7.50 10.22 8.10
C GLY A 452 8.75 10.90 8.67
N MET A 453 9.94 10.49 8.21
CA MET A 453 11.22 11.05 8.67
C MET A 453 11.46 12.50 8.23
N GLY A 454 10.88 12.92 7.10
CA GLY A 454 11.00 14.28 6.57
C GLY A 454 10.37 15.38 7.43
N ARG A 455 9.70 15.04 8.54
CA ARG A 455 8.90 15.99 9.35
C ARG A 455 9.69 16.81 10.35
N GLY A 456 10.78 16.24 10.86
CA GLY A 456 11.59 16.89 11.91
C GLY A 456 12.58 17.93 11.38
N VAL A 457 12.66 18.14 10.07
CA VAL A 457 13.71 18.95 9.45
C VAL A 457 13.17 19.69 8.22
N ARG A 458 13.39 21.00 8.14
CA ARG A 458 12.85 21.84 7.05
C ARG A 458 13.82 22.77 6.32
N SER A 459 15.01 22.98 6.87
CA SER A 459 16.05 23.77 6.21
C SER A 459 17.37 23.03 6.30
N SER A 460 18.34 23.43 5.49
CA SER A 460 19.70 22.89 5.53
C SER A 460 20.44 23.10 6.85
N ASP A 461 19.99 24.04 7.66
CA ASP A 461 20.54 24.30 9.00
C ASP A 461 19.75 23.65 10.13
N ASP A 462 18.57 23.09 9.84
CA ASP A 462 17.77 22.35 10.82
C ASP A 462 18.30 20.92 10.99
N PHE A 463 18.03 20.34 12.16
CA PHE A 463 18.56 19.04 12.54
C PHE A 463 17.64 18.30 13.52
N CYS A 464 17.60 16.99 13.37
CA CYS A 464 16.77 16.10 14.18
C CYS A 464 17.39 14.71 14.30
N GLY A 465 17.33 14.13 15.50
CA GLY A 465 17.51 12.69 15.68
C GLY A 465 16.24 11.95 15.26
N VAL A 466 16.38 10.80 14.61
CA VAL A 466 15.27 9.94 14.19
C VAL A 466 15.49 8.55 14.76
N ILE A 467 14.49 8.03 15.47
CA ILE A 467 14.46 6.67 16.00
C ILE A 467 13.39 5.88 15.27
N LEU A 468 13.76 4.75 14.67
CA LEU A 468 12.82 3.79 14.12
C LEU A 468 12.65 2.65 15.11
N LEU A 469 11.41 2.47 15.59
CA LEU A 469 11.04 1.49 16.61
C LEU A 469 10.11 0.43 16.01
N GLY A 470 10.36 -0.85 16.32
CA GLY A 470 9.54 -1.97 15.93
C GLY A 470 10.19 -2.89 14.88
N LYS A 471 10.12 -4.20 15.12
CA LYS A 471 10.78 -5.24 14.29
C LYS A 471 10.34 -5.23 12.83
N ALA A 472 9.04 -5.03 12.55
CA ALA A 472 8.51 -5.01 11.18
C ALA A 472 9.02 -3.79 10.39
N LEU A 473 9.09 -2.62 11.04
CA LEU A 473 9.67 -1.40 10.47
C LEU A 473 11.16 -1.61 10.18
N ASN A 474 11.89 -2.18 11.14
CA ASN A 474 13.32 -2.46 11.00
C ASN A 474 13.60 -3.44 9.85
N GLY A 475 12.81 -4.51 9.74
CA GLY A 475 12.88 -5.45 8.64
C GLY A 475 12.63 -4.78 7.28
N ALA A 476 11.62 -3.92 7.17
CA ALA A 476 11.29 -3.24 5.91
C ALA A 476 12.43 -2.34 5.38
N VAL A 477 13.22 -1.74 6.27
CA VAL A 477 14.35 -0.87 5.88
C VAL A 477 15.60 -1.68 5.49
N PHE A 478 15.85 -2.83 6.15
CA PHE A 478 17.11 -3.57 6.04
C PHE A 478 17.06 -4.91 5.29
N LEU A 479 15.88 -5.44 4.95
CA LEU A 479 15.78 -6.70 4.19
C LEU A 479 16.17 -6.50 2.71
N GLY A 480 17.20 -7.23 2.26
CA GLY A 480 17.60 -7.29 0.85
C GLY A 480 18.16 -5.98 0.31
N SER A 481 17.72 -5.58 -0.89
CA SER A 481 18.11 -4.34 -1.58
C SER A 481 17.24 -3.11 -1.19
N SER A 482 16.53 -3.15 -0.05
CA SER A 482 15.60 -2.09 0.35
C SER A 482 16.27 -0.73 0.57
N LEU A 483 17.53 -0.71 1.04
CA LEU A 483 18.29 0.54 1.21
C LEU A 483 18.49 1.30 -0.10
N GLU A 484 18.54 0.60 -1.24
CA GLU A 484 18.72 1.19 -2.57
C GLU A 484 17.45 1.90 -3.09
N ARG A 485 16.31 1.75 -2.41
CA ARG A 485 15.02 2.33 -2.84
C ARG A 485 14.72 3.69 -2.19
N PHE A 486 15.44 4.06 -1.13
CA PHE A 486 15.37 5.39 -0.50
C PHE A 486 15.92 6.48 -1.41
N SER A 487 15.54 7.74 -1.18
CA SER A 487 16.21 8.85 -1.88
C SER A 487 17.72 8.85 -1.59
N PRO A 488 18.54 9.39 -2.51
CA PRO A 488 19.98 9.49 -2.32
C PRO A 488 20.38 10.14 -0.98
N ALA A 489 19.64 11.15 -0.54
CA ALA A 489 19.90 11.86 0.71
C ALA A 489 19.59 11.00 1.95
N THR A 490 18.42 10.38 2.01
CA THR A 490 18.05 9.50 3.13
C THR A 490 18.96 8.28 3.19
N LYS A 491 19.30 7.70 2.03
CA LYS A 491 20.29 6.61 1.92
C LYS A 491 21.63 7.00 2.52
N ALA A 492 22.18 8.15 2.12
CA ALA A 492 23.46 8.64 2.63
C ALA A 492 23.43 8.87 4.15
N GLN A 493 22.33 9.43 4.68
CA GLN A 493 22.15 9.64 6.13
C GLN A 493 22.07 8.33 6.92
N ILE A 494 21.37 7.32 6.40
CA ILE A 494 21.33 5.98 7.00
C ILE A 494 22.72 5.35 7.00
N GLN A 495 23.45 5.42 5.88
CA GLN A 495 24.81 4.89 5.76
C GLN A 495 25.79 5.59 6.72
N LEU A 496 25.71 6.91 6.87
CA LEU A 496 26.51 7.65 7.84
C LEU A 496 26.18 7.24 9.28
N SER A 497 24.90 7.04 9.58
CA SER A 497 24.46 6.57 10.90
C SER A 497 24.97 5.15 11.19
N GLN A 498 25.04 4.26 10.18
CA GLN A 498 25.65 2.93 10.30
C GLN A 498 27.17 3.02 10.58
N GLN A 499 27.87 3.94 9.93
CA GLN A 499 29.30 4.18 10.20
C GLN A 499 29.53 4.74 11.61
N LEU A 500 28.61 5.54 12.13
CA LEU A 500 28.66 6.00 13.52
C LEU A 500 28.46 4.83 14.49
N VAL A 501 27.51 3.95 14.21
CA VAL A 501 27.24 2.77 15.04
C VAL A 501 28.44 1.83 15.12
N SER A 502 29.20 1.65 14.03
CA SER A 502 30.35 0.74 14.01
C SER A 502 31.55 1.20 14.86
N ILE A 503 31.57 2.47 15.29
CA ILE A 503 32.62 3.05 16.13
C ILE A 503 32.14 3.33 17.56
N LEU A 504 30.93 2.93 17.94
CA LEU A 504 30.45 3.06 19.31
C LEU A 504 31.28 2.17 20.25
N PRO A 505 31.54 2.62 21.49
CA PRO A 505 32.34 1.84 22.45
C PRO A 505 31.62 0.56 22.89
N ASP A 506 30.28 0.59 22.94
CA ASP A 506 29.40 -0.53 23.21
C ASP A 506 28.02 -0.31 22.58
N THR A 507 27.12 -1.29 22.75
CA THR A 507 25.76 -1.26 22.18
C THR A 507 24.67 -1.02 23.24
N THR A 508 25.02 -0.37 24.36
CA THR A 508 24.06 -0.05 25.43
C THR A 508 23.15 1.12 25.05
N ILE A 509 22.03 1.28 25.79
CA ILE A 509 21.11 2.41 25.59
C ILE A 509 21.80 3.76 25.85
N ASP A 510 22.75 3.80 26.79
CA ASP A 510 23.51 5.01 27.12
C ASP A 510 24.45 5.43 25.99
N SER A 511 25.12 4.48 25.33
CA SER A 511 25.94 4.76 24.14
C SER A 511 25.10 5.25 22.96
N ILE A 512 23.90 4.69 22.76
CA ILE A 512 22.98 5.14 21.71
C ILE A 512 22.49 6.57 21.99
N LYS A 513 22.15 6.87 23.25
CA LYS A 513 21.80 8.23 23.68
C LYS A 513 22.96 9.20 23.51
N GLY A 514 24.18 8.78 23.88
CA GLY A 514 25.39 9.55 23.66
C GLY A 514 25.62 9.85 22.17
N ALA A 515 25.32 8.91 21.27
CA ALA A 515 25.36 9.14 19.83
C ALA A 515 24.35 10.22 19.40
N LEU A 516 23.11 10.17 19.89
CA LEU A 516 22.10 11.20 19.63
C LEU A 516 22.57 12.59 20.11
N ASP A 517 23.26 12.67 21.24
CA ASP A 517 23.78 13.94 21.77
C ASP A 517 24.76 14.62 20.78
N TYR A 518 25.51 13.87 19.96
CA TYR A 518 26.35 14.48 18.91
C TYR A 518 25.52 15.25 17.88
N CYS A 519 24.34 14.73 17.52
CA CYS A 519 23.40 15.43 16.65
C CYS A 519 22.72 16.59 17.39
N LEU A 520 22.14 16.31 18.56
CA LEU A 520 21.30 17.24 19.32
C LEU A 520 22.08 18.44 19.86
N LEU A 521 23.33 18.23 20.26
CA LEU A 521 24.25 19.27 20.75
C LEU A 521 25.13 19.86 19.64
N ARG A 522 24.90 19.47 18.38
CA ARG A 522 25.59 20.02 17.20
C ARG A 522 27.11 19.94 17.30
N ASN A 523 27.62 18.75 17.62
CA ASN A 523 29.07 18.50 17.63
C ASN A 523 29.68 18.85 16.25
N SER A 524 30.77 19.62 16.24
CA SER A 524 31.36 20.18 15.01
C SER A 524 31.77 19.12 14.00
N ASP A 525 32.29 17.98 14.47
CA ASP A 525 32.76 16.91 13.60
C ASP A 525 31.60 16.17 12.96
N TRP A 526 30.51 15.95 13.72
CA TRP A 526 29.26 15.41 13.20
C TRP A 526 28.67 16.33 12.12
N VAL A 527 28.51 17.63 12.43
CA VAL A 527 27.92 18.60 11.51
C VAL A 527 28.73 18.69 10.21
N SER A 528 30.06 18.69 10.30
CA SER A 528 30.95 18.70 9.13
C SER A 528 30.77 17.47 8.26
N LYS A 529 30.77 16.27 8.85
CA LYS A 529 30.57 15.00 8.11
C LYS A 529 29.18 14.91 7.49
N SER A 530 28.13 15.25 8.25
CA SER A 530 26.75 15.20 7.78
C SER A 530 26.50 16.17 6.63
N LYS A 531 26.95 17.43 6.73
CA LYS A 531 26.86 18.38 5.61
C LYS A 531 27.68 17.91 4.40
N GLY A 532 28.85 17.32 4.63
CA GLY A 532 29.71 16.78 3.57
C GLY A 532 29.03 15.73 2.71
N ILE A 533 28.33 14.75 3.30
CA ILE A 533 27.66 13.68 2.54
C ILE A 533 26.43 14.16 1.76
N LEU A 534 25.80 15.26 2.19
CA LEU A 534 24.63 15.84 1.53
C LEU A 534 25.03 16.78 0.37
N THR A 535 26.26 17.28 0.39
CA THR A 535 26.77 18.20 -0.62
C THR A 535 27.00 17.48 -1.95
N GLY A 536 26.36 17.95 -3.02
CA GLY A 536 26.54 17.41 -4.38
C GLY A 536 25.58 16.28 -4.77
N LEU A 537 24.63 15.90 -3.90
CA LEU A 537 23.56 14.97 -4.27
C LEU A 537 22.57 15.64 -5.23
N THR A 538 22.29 14.98 -6.36
CA THR A 538 21.24 15.37 -7.30
C THR A 538 19.98 14.55 -7.07
N LEU A 539 18.80 15.15 -7.20
CA LEU A 539 17.56 14.38 -7.28
C LEU A 539 17.56 13.57 -8.58
N GLU A 540 17.45 12.25 -8.47
CA GLU A 540 17.07 11.42 -9.60
C GLU A 540 15.56 11.58 -9.85
N ASN A 541 15.18 11.86 -11.09
CA ASN A 541 13.78 11.77 -11.50
C ASN A 541 13.40 10.28 -11.46
N LYS A 542 12.60 9.88 -10.47
CA LYS A 542 12.05 8.52 -10.44
C LYS A 542 11.14 8.31 -11.66
N GLN A 543 11.14 7.08 -12.18
CA GLN A 543 10.23 6.70 -13.25
C GLN A 543 8.78 6.78 -12.76
N ILE A 544 7.93 7.44 -13.55
CA ILE A 544 6.49 7.51 -13.29
C ILE A 544 5.91 6.10 -13.37
N ASP A 545 5.04 5.73 -12.41
CA ASP A 545 4.32 4.47 -12.46
C ASP A 545 3.33 4.46 -13.64
N GLN A 546 3.78 3.90 -14.76
CA GLN A 546 3.01 3.82 -15.99
C GLN A 546 1.67 3.10 -15.80
N HIS A 547 1.60 2.13 -14.86
CA HIS A 547 0.35 1.44 -14.56
C HIS A 547 -0.72 2.40 -14.02
N THR A 548 -0.33 3.32 -13.14
CA THR A 548 -1.27 4.28 -12.56
C THR A 548 -1.84 5.23 -13.62
N ILE A 549 -1.02 5.63 -14.60
CA ILE A 549 -1.49 6.40 -15.77
C ILE A 549 -2.44 5.56 -16.62
N ASN A 550 -2.05 4.34 -16.99
CA ASN A 550 -2.86 3.44 -17.81
C ASN A 550 -4.21 3.12 -17.16
N LYS A 551 -4.21 2.93 -15.84
CA LYS A 551 -5.43 2.75 -15.04
C LYS A 551 -6.32 3.99 -15.07
N ARG A 552 -5.75 5.20 -15.01
CA ARG A 552 -6.54 6.44 -15.16
C ARG A 552 -7.15 6.54 -16.56
N LEU A 553 -6.36 6.34 -17.60
CA LEU A 553 -6.84 6.39 -18.99
C LEU A 553 -7.94 5.36 -19.24
N ALA A 554 -7.78 4.13 -18.75
CA ALA A 554 -8.79 3.08 -18.83
C ALA A 554 -10.09 3.47 -18.10
N TYR A 555 -9.99 4.06 -16.90
CA TYR A 555 -11.15 4.57 -16.17
C TYR A 555 -11.90 5.64 -16.96
N ASP A 556 -11.18 6.61 -17.54
CA ASP A 556 -11.77 7.69 -18.34
C ASP A 556 -12.47 7.16 -19.59
N LEU A 557 -11.87 6.19 -20.29
CA LEU A 557 -12.49 5.49 -21.42
C LEU A 557 -13.74 4.73 -20.99
N ALA A 558 -13.67 3.96 -19.90
CA ALA A 558 -14.80 3.18 -19.41
C ALA A 558 -15.96 4.06 -18.92
N SER A 559 -15.68 5.22 -18.32
CA SER A 559 -16.71 6.20 -17.90
C SER A 559 -17.52 6.74 -19.08
N ARG A 560 -17.01 6.59 -20.30
CA ARG A 560 -17.66 6.96 -21.58
C ARG A 560 -18.19 5.74 -22.33
N ASN A 561 -18.33 4.60 -21.65
CA ASN A 561 -18.75 3.31 -22.20
C ASN A 561 -17.81 2.73 -23.28
N MET A 562 -16.54 3.16 -23.34
CA MET A 562 -15.54 2.64 -24.28
C MET A 562 -14.78 1.44 -23.67
N PHE A 563 -15.52 0.42 -23.25
CA PHE A 563 -15.00 -0.67 -22.41
C PHE A 563 -13.90 -1.49 -23.08
N GLN A 564 -14.00 -1.77 -24.39
CA GLN A 564 -13.00 -2.54 -25.12
C GLN A 564 -11.65 -1.81 -25.17
N GLN A 565 -11.66 -0.49 -25.40
CA GLN A 565 -10.44 0.31 -25.42
C GLN A 565 -9.83 0.43 -24.02
N ALA A 566 -10.67 0.65 -23.00
CA ALA A 566 -10.24 0.67 -21.61
C ALA A 566 -9.55 -0.64 -21.19
N ALA A 567 -10.15 -1.78 -21.54
CA ALA A 567 -9.58 -3.09 -21.26
C ALA A 567 -8.26 -3.33 -22.02
N LEU A 568 -8.17 -2.89 -23.28
CA LEU A 568 -6.95 -3.01 -24.08
C LEU A 568 -5.78 -2.23 -23.46
N THR A 569 -6.03 -1.00 -22.98
CA THR A 569 -5.03 -0.19 -22.27
C THR A 569 -4.45 -0.95 -21.07
N LEU A 570 -5.29 -1.63 -20.28
CA LEU A 570 -4.85 -2.41 -19.12
C LEU A 570 -4.20 -3.76 -19.49
N LYS A 571 -4.65 -4.42 -20.56
CA LYS A 571 -4.03 -5.68 -21.04
C LYS A 571 -2.56 -5.46 -21.44
N ASN A 572 -2.29 -4.36 -22.13
CA ASN A 572 -0.95 -4.00 -22.61
C ASN A 572 0.03 -3.63 -21.47
N ASP A 573 -0.50 -3.35 -20.29
CA ASP A 573 0.25 -2.98 -19.09
C ASP A 573 0.88 -4.17 -18.35
N SER A 574 0.45 -5.39 -18.68
CA SER A 574 0.81 -6.63 -17.96
C SER A 574 2.25 -7.14 -18.20
N SER A 575 3.12 -6.33 -18.82
CA SER A 575 4.50 -6.66 -19.18
C SER A 575 5.47 -6.39 -18.01
N THR A 576 5.39 -7.23 -16.98
CA THR A 576 6.34 -7.20 -15.85
C THR A 576 6.90 -8.60 -15.53
N ALA A 577 8.13 -8.64 -14.99
CA ALA A 577 8.79 -9.86 -14.54
C ALA A 577 8.28 -10.33 -13.17
N ASP A 578 7.75 -9.42 -12.34
CA ASP A 578 7.17 -9.74 -11.04
C ASP A 578 5.81 -10.43 -11.23
N LYS A 579 5.76 -11.74 -10.98
CA LYS A 579 4.53 -12.55 -11.15
C LYS A 579 3.38 -12.06 -10.26
N VAL A 580 3.66 -11.68 -9.01
CA VAL A 580 2.63 -11.21 -8.08
C VAL A 580 1.99 -9.94 -8.62
N TYR A 581 2.81 -8.99 -9.07
CA TYR A 581 2.32 -7.77 -9.68
C TYR A 581 1.62 -8.04 -11.01
N LYS A 582 2.16 -8.91 -11.86
CA LYS A 582 1.54 -9.32 -13.13
C LYS A 582 0.12 -9.88 -12.96
N GLY A 583 -0.08 -10.74 -11.97
CA GLY A 583 -1.40 -11.28 -11.63
C GLY A 583 -2.37 -10.16 -11.23
N TYR A 584 -1.93 -9.22 -10.39
CA TYR A 584 -2.72 -8.04 -10.02
C TYR A 584 -3.12 -7.18 -11.23
N LEU A 585 -2.20 -6.93 -12.16
CA LEU A 585 -2.45 -6.18 -13.39
C LEU A 585 -3.48 -6.87 -14.30
N LYS A 586 -3.36 -8.19 -14.46
CA LYS A 586 -4.32 -8.99 -15.23
C LYS A 586 -5.71 -9.00 -14.60
N GLU A 587 -5.80 -9.03 -13.26
CA GLU A 587 -7.09 -8.93 -12.56
C GLU A 587 -7.78 -7.59 -12.85
N HIS A 588 -7.03 -6.48 -12.81
CA HIS A 588 -7.54 -5.17 -13.20
C HIS A 588 -8.05 -5.15 -14.64
N ALA A 589 -7.30 -5.74 -15.58
CA ALA A 589 -7.76 -5.84 -16.96
C ALA A 589 -9.05 -6.69 -17.06
N ALA A 590 -9.12 -7.83 -16.37
CA ALA A 590 -10.30 -8.72 -16.36
C ALA A 590 -11.57 -8.00 -15.87
N GLU A 591 -11.45 -7.15 -14.86
CA GLU A 591 -12.56 -6.33 -14.34
C GLU A 591 -13.20 -5.43 -15.42
N TYR A 592 -12.39 -4.86 -16.32
CA TYR A 592 -12.89 -4.04 -17.44
C TYR A 592 -13.36 -4.90 -18.62
N VAL A 593 -12.72 -6.04 -18.87
CA VAL A 593 -13.16 -7.01 -19.89
C VAL A 593 -14.58 -7.51 -19.59
N ASN A 594 -14.90 -7.73 -18.31
CA ASN A 594 -16.20 -8.26 -17.90
C ASN A 594 -17.39 -7.36 -18.26
N LEU A 595 -17.15 -6.07 -18.49
CA LEU A 595 -18.17 -5.10 -18.91
C LEU A 595 -18.66 -5.35 -20.35
N TYR A 596 -17.89 -6.06 -21.19
CA TYR A 596 -18.29 -6.38 -22.57
C TYR A 596 -18.19 -7.88 -22.93
N ASP A 597 -17.30 -8.65 -22.29
CA ASP A 597 -17.13 -10.08 -22.50
C ASP A 597 -16.83 -10.80 -21.17
N LYS A 598 -17.87 -11.38 -20.57
CA LYS A 598 -17.76 -12.10 -19.30
C LYS A 598 -16.87 -13.34 -19.40
N SER A 599 -16.87 -14.02 -20.55
CA SER A 599 -16.10 -15.26 -20.75
C SER A 599 -14.61 -14.96 -20.86
N GLU A 600 -14.24 -13.98 -21.69
CA GLU A 600 -12.86 -13.52 -21.81
C GLU A 600 -12.32 -13.01 -20.46
N ALA A 601 -13.15 -12.31 -19.69
CA ALA A 601 -12.78 -11.84 -18.35
C ALA A 601 -12.41 -12.99 -17.40
N GLN A 602 -13.17 -14.09 -17.42
CA GLN A 602 -12.86 -15.26 -16.60
C GLN A 602 -11.58 -15.98 -17.05
N ILE A 603 -11.32 -16.05 -18.37
CA ILE A 603 -10.06 -16.60 -18.90
C ILE A 603 -8.87 -15.74 -18.44
N LEU A 604 -8.99 -14.42 -18.53
CA LEU A 604 -7.96 -13.49 -18.12
C LEU A 604 -7.73 -13.54 -16.60
N LEU A 605 -8.80 -13.67 -15.81
CA LEU A 605 -8.73 -13.85 -14.36
C LEU A 605 -8.09 -15.18 -13.98
N GLN A 606 -8.36 -16.27 -14.71
CA GLN A 606 -7.66 -17.54 -14.50
C GLN A 606 -6.15 -17.39 -14.76
N SER A 607 -5.77 -16.66 -15.81
CA SER A 607 -4.37 -16.33 -16.06
C SER A 607 -3.76 -15.46 -14.95
N ALA A 608 -4.53 -14.52 -14.39
CA ALA A 608 -4.13 -13.72 -13.24
C ALA A 608 -3.87 -14.57 -11.99
N SER A 609 -4.78 -15.52 -11.71
CA SER A 609 -4.69 -16.43 -10.57
C SER A 609 -3.49 -17.37 -10.65
N ASN A 610 -3.06 -17.77 -11.85
CA ASN A 610 -1.86 -18.59 -12.06
C ASN A 610 -0.57 -17.81 -11.73
N ASP A 611 -0.58 -16.48 -11.91
CA ASP A 611 0.56 -15.62 -11.59
C ASP A 611 0.53 -15.17 -10.11
N ASN A 612 -0.67 -14.99 -9.54
CA ASN A 612 -0.87 -14.55 -8.16
C ASN A 612 -2.12 -15.20 -7.55
N TYR A 613 -1.93 -16.18 -6.67
CA TYR A 613 -3.02 -16.92 -6.00
C TYR A 613 -3.93 -16.06 -5.09
N ARG A 614 -3.55 -14.80 -4.81
CA ARG A 614 -4.30 -13.92 -3.92
C ARG A 614 -5.40 -13.12 -4.63
N VAL A 615 -5.39 -13.08 -5.96
CA VAL A 615 -6.46 -12.44 -6.76
C VAL A 615 -7.80 -13.17 -6.60
N LEU A 616 -8.88 -12.61 -7.16
CA LEU A 616 -10.19 -13.27 -7.13
C LEU A 616 -10.15 -14.66 -7.80
N LYS A 617 -10.84 -15.63 -7.20
CA LYS A 617 -11.01 -16.98 -7.77
C LYS A 617 -12.03 -16.94 -8.92
N PRO A 618 -11.70 -17.39 -10.15
CA PRO A 618 -12.62 -17.34 -11.28
C PRO A 618 -13.88 -18.21 -11.10
N LEU A 619 -14.99 -17.83 -11.77
CA LEU A 619 -16.31 -18.47 -11.73
C LEU A 619 -16.36 -19.84 -12.40
N ILE A 620 -15.71 -19.94 -13.56
CA ILE A 620 -15.55 -21.19 -14.26
C ILE A 620 -14.48 -21.93 -13.49
N GLY A 621 -14.90 -23.06 -12.92
CA GLY A 621 -14.04 -23.94 -12.14
C GLY A 621 -12.69 -24.02 -12.83
N VAL A 622 -11.65 -23.75 -12.05
CA VAL A 622 -10.29 -24.18 -12.30
C VAL A 622 -10.41 -25.43 -13.15
N THR A 623 -10.08 -25.34 -14.44
CA THR A 623 -9.80 -26.57 -15.17
C THR A 623 -8.66 -27.11 -14.36
N TYR A 624 -8.99 -28.07 -13.50
CA TYR A 624 -8.03 -28.81 -12.75
C TYR A 624 -7.08 -29.30 -13.83
N ASN A 625 -5.91 -28.65 -13.89
CA ASN A 625 -4.94 -28.96 -14.91
C ASN A 625 -4.45 -30.32 -14.49
N ARG A 626 -5.04 -31.34 -15.11
CA ARG A 626 -4.76 -32.74 -14.81
C ARG A 626 -3.27 -32.86 -14.69
N LEU A 627 -2.81 -33.29 -13.52
CA LEU A 627 -1.43 -33.67 -13.37
C LEU A 627 -1.10 -34.66 -14.49
N ASN A 628 -0.29 -34.22 -15.45
CA ASN A 628 0.01 -35.01 -16.63
C ASN A 628 0.69 -36.32 -16.18
N GLY A 629 0.00 -37.44 -16.40
CA GLY A 629 0.41 -38.78 -15.99
C GLY A 629 1.34 -39.49 -16.99
N ALA A 630 1.85 -38.78 -18.00
CA ALA A 630 2.89 -39.28 -18.90
C ALA A 630 4.10 -39.84 -18.12
N ALA A 631 4.92 -40.66 -18.79
CA ALA A 631 6.11 -41.28 -18.21
C ALA A 631 6.94 -40.27 -17.39
N LEU A 632 7.03 -40.50 -16.08
CA LEU A 632 7.71 -39.63 -15.14
C LEU A 632 9.08 -40.21 -14.83
N GLU A 633 10.14 -39.53 -15.25
CA GLU A 633 11.50 -39.86 -14.81
C GLU A 633 11.74 -39.25 -13.42
N GLN A 634 11.25 -39.89 -12.35
CA GLN A 634 11.26 -39.39 -10.98
C GLN A 634 12.61 -38.76 -10.55
N ALA A 635 13.73 -39.42 -10.87
CA ALA A 635 15.06 -38.93 -10.54
C ALA A 635 15.43 -37.62 -11.28
N ARG A 636 14.97 -37.47 -12.52
CA ARG A 636 15.19 -36.27 -13.34
C ARG A 636 14.34 -35.10 -12.86
N GLU A 637 13.07 -35.35 -12.54
CA GLU A 637 12.17 -34.34 -11.97
C GLU A 637 12.69 -33.83 -10.61
N CYS A 638 13.18 -34.73 -9.75
CA CYS A 638 13.86 -34.37 -8.51
C CYS A 638 15.09 -33.46 -8.79
N SER A 639 15.99 -33.87 -9.69
CA SER A 639 17.19 -33.10 -10.07
C SER A 639 16.81 -31.70 -10.59
N SER A 640 15.80 -31.62 -11.46
CA SER A 640 15.32 -30.35 -12.03
C SER A 640 14.75 -29.43 -10.94
N TYR A 641 13.89 -29.94 -10.06
CA TYR A 641 13.29 -29.17 -8.97
C TYR A 641 14.36 -28.59 -8.04
N LEU A 642 15.34 -29.42 -7.64
CA LEU A 642 16.41 -29.00 -6.74
C LEU A 642 17.31 -27.92 -7.36
N ARG A 643 17.58 -27.98 -8.67
CA ARG A 643 18.41 -26.98 -9.36
C ARG A 643 17.71 -25.64 -9.55
N SER A 644 16.43 -25.66 -9.90
CA SER A 644 15.68 -24.43 -10.20
C SER A 644 15.35 -23.60 -8.95
N ASN A 645 15.38 -24.20 -7.76
CA ASN A 645 14.90 -23.56 -6.53
C ASN A 645 15.99 -23.34 -5.47
N PHE A 646 17.18 -23.95 -5.61
CA PHE A 646 18.22 -23.88 -4.59
C PHE A 646 19.63 -23.74 -5.19
N GLU A 647 20.36 -22.72 -4.74
CA GLU A 647 21.72 -22.42 -5.21
C GLU A 647 22.77 -23.33 -4.55
N SER A 648 22.51 -23.79 -3.32
CA SER A 648 23.45 -24.61 -2.55
C SER A 648 22.80 -25.82 -1.89
N ALA A 649 23.60 -26.87 -1.64
CA ALA A 649 23.16 -28.10 -0.97
C ALA A 649 22.65 -27.83 0.47
N ASN A 650 23.26 -26.88 1.18
CA ASN A 650 22.83 -26.50 2.52
C ASN A 650 21.42 -25.90 2.54
N GLN A 651 21.06 -25.11 1.52
CA GLN A 651 19.69 -24.56 1.40
C GLN A 651 18.66 -25.67 1.23
N VAL A 652 18.96 -26.72 0.45
CA VAL A 652 18.08 -27.89 0.27
C VAL A 652 17.84 -28.60 1.60
N VAL A 653 18.90 -28.83 2.38
CA VAL A 653 18.80 -29.51 3.68
C VAL A 653 18.00 -28.67 4.69
N VAL A 654 18.28 -27.36 4.79
CA VAL A 654 17.54 -26.44 5.68
C VAL A 654 16.06 -26.38 5.30
N HIS A 655 15.77 -26.26 4.00
CA HIS A 655 14.39 -26.26 3.50
C HIS A 655 13.67 -27.59 3.75
N THR A 656 14.36 -28.71 3.60
CA THR A 656 13.79 -30.04 3.88
C THR A 656 13.45 -30.19 5.37
N ASN A 657 14.33 -29.72 6.26
CA ASN A 657 14.05 -29.73 7.70
C ASN A 657 12.82 -28.88 8.05
N SER A 658 12.69 -27.67 7.48
CA SER A 658 11.52 -26.83 7.75
C SER A 658 10.21 -27.42 7.21
N ILE A 659 10.23 -28.19 6.13
CA ILE A 659 9.07 -28.95 5.66
C ILE A 659 8.69 -30.04 6.67
N ILE A 660 9.68 -30.81 7.12
CA ILE A 660 9.47 -31.97 8.00
C ILE A 660 8.99 -31.56 9.39
N GLU A 661 9.38 -30.38 9.88
CA GLU A 661 8.87 -29.78 11.12
C GLU A 661 7.36 -29.53 11.09
N ASN A 662 6.77 -29.34 9.91
CA ASN A 662 5.32 -29.14 9.74
C ASN A 662 4.54 -30.46 9.65
N LEU A 663 5.20 -31.61 9.46
CA LEU A 663 4.58 -32.93 9.43
C LEU A 663 4.38 -33.47 10.86
N ILE A 664 3.50 -32.81 11.61
CA ILE A 664 3.15 -33.12 13.00
C ILE A 664 1.64 -33.35 13.18
N PHE A 665 1.30 -34.26 14.10
CA PHE A 665 -0.08 -34.48 14.53
C PHE A 665 -0.41 -33.48 15.65
N SER A 666 -1.18 -32.45 15.32
CA SER A 666 -1.62 -31.40 16.25
C SER A 666 -2.90 -30.75 15.73
N GLU A 667 -3.79 -30.34 16.63
CA GLU A 667 -4.94 -29.50 16.25
C GLU A 667 -4.45 -28.15 15.72
N GLY A 668 -5.18 -27.59 14.74
CA GLY A 668 -4.88 -26.28 14.15
C GLY A 668 -3.72 -26.24 13.15
N THR A 669 -3.10 -27.37 12.80
CA THR A 669 -1.94 -27.42 11.89
C THR A 669 -2.23 -28.03 10.51
N SER A 670 -3.50 -28.22 10.13
CA SER A 670 -3.90 -28.88 8.86
C SER A 670 -3.28 -28.22 7.62
N ASN A 671 -3.45 -26.91 7.44
CA ASN A 671 -2.95 -26.23 6.23
C ASN A 671 -1.40 -26.27 6.09
N PRO A 672 -0.60 -25.98 7.14
CA PRO A 672 0.85 -26.20 7.10
C PRO A 672 1.26 -27.66 6.85
N PHE A 673 0.50 -28.63 7.37
CA PHE A 673 0.77 -30.06 7.19
C PHE A 673 0.54 -30.50 5.73
N GLU A 674 -0.60 -30.10 5.15
CA GLU A 674 -0.93 -30.39 3.75
C GLU A 674 0.04 -29.73 2.77
N ASP A 675 0.46 -28.48 3.03
CA ASP A 675 1.52 -27.80 2.29
C ASP A 675 2.86 -28.56 2.38
N ALA A 676 3.18 -29.10 3.56
CA ALA A 676 4.37 -29.91 3.74
C ALA A 676 4.31 -31.24 2.96
N ILE A 677 3.16 -31.91 2.93
CA ILE A 677 2.95 -33.12 2.10
C ILE A 677 3.13 -32.80 0.61
N GLU A 678 2.62 -31.68 0.11
CA GLU A 678 2.85 -31.27 -1.28
C GLU A 678 4.33 -31.03 -1.57
N LYS A 679 5.02 -30.28 -0.71
CA LYS A 679 6.45 -29.99 -0.89
C LYS A 679 7.32 -31.23 -0.83
N VAL A 680 6.97 -32.21 0.00
CA VAL A 680 7.64 -33.52 0.02
C VAL A 680 7.56 -34.19 -1.35
N ALA A 681 6.41 -34.13 -2.04
CA ALA A 681 6.26 -34.70 -3.37
C ALA A 681 7.31 -34.15 -4.35
N TYR A 682 7.49 -32.82 -4.37
CA TYR A 682 8.49 -32.18 -5.22
C TYR A 682 9.93 -32.57 -4.84
N LEU A 683 10.23 -32.66 -3.54
CA LEU A 683 11.56 -33.07 -3.06
C LEU A 683 11.94 -34.48 -3.50
N VAL A 684 10.98 -35.40 -3.59
CA VAL A 684 11.23 -36.79 -4.03
C VAL A 684 10.94 -37.00 -5.53
N GLY A 685 10.70 -35.94 -6.29
CA GLY A 685 10.58 -35.97 -7.74
C GLY A 685 9.20 -36.37 -8.29
N PHE A 686 8.13 -36.24 -7.49
CA PHE A 686 6.75 -36.32 -7.97
C PHE A 686 6.18 -34.94 -8.24
N ARG A 687 5.05 -34.92 -8.95
CA ARG A 687 4.24 -33.73 -9.13
C ARG A 687 3.05 -33.80 -8.17
N SER A 688 2.74 -32.71 -7.49
CA SER A 688 1.64 -32.62 -6.53
C SER A 688 0.85 -31.33 -6.73
N GLN A 689 -0.42 -31.38 -6.31
CA GLN A 689 -1.36 -30.26 -6.18
C GLN A 689 -2.17 -30.43 -4.88
N ARG A 690 -2.88 -29.39 -4.45
CA ARG A 690 -3.78 -29.42 -3.27
C ARG A 690 -5.22 -29.05 -3.67
N PRO A 691 -5.97 -29.95 -4.34
CA PRO A 691 -7.27 -29.62 -4.94
C PRO A 691 -8.29 -28.96 -4.00
N GLU A 692 -8.36 -29.37 -2.73
CA GLU A 692 -9.23 -28.74 -1.73
C GLU A 692 -8.82 -27.28 -1.45
N ASN A 693 -7.51 -27.00 -1.29
CA ASN A 693 -6.99 -25.64 -1.13
C ASN A 693 -7.13 -24.80 -2.41
N ASP A 694 -6.81 -25.40 -3.56
CA ASP A 694 -6.70 -24.73 -4.85
C ASP A 694 -8.08 -24.41 -5.45
N THR A 695 -9.05 -25.32 -5.28
CA THR A 695 -10.36 -25.25 -5.94
C THR A 695 -11.56 -25.30 -4.99
N GLY A 696 -11.34 -25.55 -3.69
CA GLY A 696 -12.40 -25.72 -2.69
C GLY A 696 -13.17 -27.04 -2.83
N LYS A 697 -12.64 -27.99 -3.60
CA LYS A 697 -13.23 -29.32 -3.80
C LYS A 697 -12.19 -30.34 -4.25
N GLY A 698 -12.00 -31.41 -3.48
CA GLY A 698 -11.20 -32.57 -3.87
C GLY A 698 -10.40 -33.10 -2.68
N PRO A 699 -9.33 -33.88 -2.92
CA PRO A 699 -8.43 -34.27 -1.83
C PRO A 699 -7.62 -33.09 -1.30
N ASP A 700 -7.18 -33.23 -0.04
CA ASP A 700 -6.20 -32.32 0.58
C ASP A 700 -4.89 -32.26 -0.22
N ASN A 701 -4.41 -33.43 -0.69
CA ASN A 701 -3.24 -33.54 -1.57
C ASN A 701 -3.47 -34.58 -2.68
N LEU A 702 -2.96 -34.32 -3.88
CA LEU A 702 -2.99 -35.25 -5.01
C LEU A 702 -1.59 -35.38 -5.62
N TRP A 703 -1.00 -36.57 -5.54
CA TRP A 703 0.32 -36.84 -6.14
C TRP A 703 0.18 -37.62 -7.43
N ALA A 704 0.95 -37.26 -8.45
CA ALA A 704 1.12 -38.03 -9.67
C ALA A 704 2.41 -38.82 -9.64
N MET A 705 2.27 -40.13 -9.68
CA MET A 705 3.37 -41.09 -9.50
C MET A 705 3.99 -41.54 -10.83
N GLY A 706 3.43 -41.10 -11.96
CA GLY A 706 3.78 -41.52 -13.32
C GLY A 706 2.90 -42.68 -13.82
N GLU A 707 2.91 -42.91 -15.14
CA GLU A 707 2.13 -43.98 -15.81
C GLU A 707 0.63 -43.92 -15.48
N ASN A 708 0.07 -42.70 -15.39
CA ASN A 708 -1.30 -42.42 -14.97
C ASN A 708 -1.69 -43.02 -13.59
N ASN A 709 -0.73 -43.24 -12.70
CA ASN A 709 -0.97 -43.64 -11.31
C ASN A 709 -0.90 -42.44 -10.35
N TYR A 710 -1.84 -42.37 -9.41
CA TYR A 710 -2.00 -41.23 -8.51
C TYR A 710 -2.20 -41.65 -7.05
N LEU A 711 -1.86 -40.77 -6.10
CA LEU A 711 -2.24 -40.89 -4.70
C LEU A 711 -3.25 -39.80 -4.36
N VAL A 712 -4.42 -40.20 -3.88
CA VAL A 712 -5.49 -39.30 -3.40
C VAL A 712 -5.38 -39.26 -1.89
N ILE A 713 -4.88 -38.17 -1.32
CA ILE A 713 -4.45 -38.12 0.07
C ILE A 713 -5.36 -37.19 0.87
N GLU A 714 -5.86 -37.69 2.00
CA GLU A 714 -6.56 -36.91 3.03
C GLU A 714 -5.71 -36.82 4.30
N CYS A 715 -5.45 -35.61 4.75
CA CYS A 715 -4.63 -35.31 5.92
C CYS A 715 -5.54 -35.06 7.14
N LYS A 716 -5.59 -36.03 8.05
CA LYS A 716 -6.34 -35.95 9.32
C LYS A 716 -5.39 -35.87 10.50
N ASN A 717 -4.36 -35.04 10.37
CA ASN A 717 -3.32 -34.84 11.36
C ASN A 717 -3.81 -34.11 12.62
N GLY A 718 -4.91 -33.36 12.53
CA GLY A 718 -5.57 -32.72 13.67
C GLY A 718 -6.64 -33.57 14.36
N ALA A 719 -6.88 -34.81 13.91
CA ALA A 719 -7.89 -35.68 14.52
C ALA A 719 -7.43 -36.20 15.88
N THR A 720 -8.30 -36.11 16.89
CA THR A 720 -8.03 -36.55 18.28
C THR A 720 -8.79 -37.81 18.69
N ALA A 721 -9.73 -38.29 17.86
CA ALA A 721 -10.53 -39.48 18.15
C ALA A 721 -9.74 -40.78 17.93
N GLU A 722 -9.78 -41.71 18.89
CA GLU A 722 -9.01 -42.98 18.85
C GLU A 722 -9.27 -43.87 17.61
N ARG A 723 -10.39 -43.66 16.92
CA ARG A 723 -10.79 -44.37 15.71
C ARG A 723 -11.10 -43.37 14.60
N ILE A 724 -10.92 -43.80 13.35
CA ILE A 724 -11.27 -42.98 12.19
C ILE A 724 -12.78 -42.82 12.15
N SER A 725 -13.24 -41.57 12.20
CA SER A 725 -14.67 -41.25 12.22
C SER A 725 -15.34 -41.55 10.88
N LYS A 726 -16.67 -41.75 10.89
CA LYS A 726 -17.47 -41.86 9.66
C LYS A 726 -17.32 -40.63 8.78
N HIS A 727 -17.17 -39.45 9.37
CA HIS A 727 -16.93 -38.21 8.64
C HIS A 727 -15.64 -38.28 7.81
N ASP A 728 -14.53 -38.69 8.43
CA ASP A 728 -13.22 -38.73 7.75
C ASP A 728 -13.17 -39.82 6.69
N CYS A 729 -13.79 -40.99 6.95
CA CYS A 729 -13.95 -42.02 5.93
C CYS A 729 -14.76 -41.53 4.72
N ASN A 730 -15.83 -40.76 4.97
CA ASN A 730 -16.63 -40.18 3.89
C ASN A 730 -15.86 -39.11 3.10
N GLN A 731 -14.97 -38.34 3.75
CA GLN A 731 -14.09 -37.40 3.05
C GLN A 731 -13.15 -38.13 2.09
N LEU A 732 -12.42 -39.17 2.53
CA LEU A 732 -11.54 -39.93 1.63
C LEU A 732 -12.31 -40.60 0.49
N ASN A 733 -13.47 -41.19 0.78
CA ASN A 733 -14.32 -41.78 -0.25
C ASN A 733 -14.82 -40.73 -1.25
N GLY A 734 -15.17 -39.53 -0.77
CA GLY A 734 -15.57 -38.38 -1.57
C GLY A 734 -14.45 -37.91 -2.49
N SER A 735 -13.22 -37.82 -1.99
CA SER A 735 -12.03 -37.46 -2.76
C SER A 735 -11.67 -38.51 -3.81
N GLY A 736 -11.85 -39.80 -3.51
CA GLY A 736 -11.74 -40.87 -4.49
C GLY A 736 -12.82 -40.80 -5.59
N ALA A 737 -14.05 -40.43 -5.24
CA ALA A 737 -15.12 -40.21 -6.22
C ALA A 737 -14.86 -38.97 -7.07
N TRP A 738 -14.35 -37.89 -6.46
CA TRP A 738 -13.89 -36.70 -7.17
C TRP A 738 -12.82 -37.06 -8.20
N PHE A 739 -11.81 -37.84 -7.82
CA PHE A 739 -10.75 -38.25 -8.74
C PHE A 739 -11.30 -38.98 -9.97
N ARG A 740 -12.19 -39.97 -9.76
CA ARG A 740 -12.83 -40.72 -10.86
C ARG A 740 -13.69 -39.85 -11.80
N ASN A 741 -14.23 -38.74 -11.30
CA ASN A 741 -14.98 -37.81 -12.13
C ASN A 741 -14.06 -36.88 -12.94
N MET A 742 -12.88 -36.56 -12.40
CA MET A 742 -11.95 -35.60 -12.99
C MET A 742 -10.98 -36.25 -13.98
N TYR A 743 -10.67 -37.53 -13.80
CA TYR A 743 -9.75 -38.31 -14.62
C TYR A 743 -10.47 -39.40 -15.42
N ASP A 744 -9.94 -39.73 -16.60
CA ASP A 744 -10.52 -40.79 -17.43
C ASP A 744 -10.13 -42.19 -16.92
N GLN A 745 -10.71 -43.23 -17.54
CA GLN A 745 -10.56 -44.63 -17.13
C GLN A 745 -9.14 -45.18 -17.26
N THR A 746 -8.21 -44.45 -17.91
CA THR A 746 -6.81 -44.87 -18.01
C THR A 746 -5.99 -44.49 -16.77
N ALA A 747 -6.55 -43.68 -15.87
CA ALA A 747 -5.91 -43.28 -14.62
C ALA A 747 -6.36 -44.14 -13.44
N THR A 748 -5.39 -44.54 -12.61
CA THR A 748 -5.66 -45.26 -11.37
C THR A 748 -5.21 -44.43 -10.17
N ALA A 749 -5.93 -44.54 -9.05
CA ALA A 749 -5.58 -43.84 -7.83
C ALA A 749 -5.63 -44.76 -6.62
N THR A 750 -4.65 -44.61 -5.72
CA THR A 750 -4.68 -45.21 -4.39
C THR A 750 -5.13 -44.16 -3.37
N PRO A 751 -6.30 -44.35 -2.71
CA PRO A 751 -6.72 -43.46 -1.63
C PRO A 751 -5.86 -43.70 -0.37
N ILE A 752 -5.30 -42.62 0.17
CA ILE A 752 -4.48 -42.64 1.39
C ILE A 752 -5.09 -41.68 2.41
N MET A 753 -5.24 -42.12 3.64
CA MET A 753 -5.52 -41.24 4.77
C MET A 753 -4.33 -41.19 5.71
N ILE A 754 -3.90 -40.00 6.08
CA ILE A 754 -2.89 -39.79 7.12
C ILE A 754 -3.64 -39.52 8.43
N HIS A 755 -3.63 -40.50 9.32
CA HIS A 755 -4.41 -40.48 10.56
C HIS A 755 -3.68 -41.26 11.65
N HIS A 756 -3.83 -40.87 12.92
CA HIS A 756 -3.07 -41.51 14.01
C HIS A 756 -3.49 -42.97 14.26
N SER A 757 -4.75 -43.30 13.98
CA SER A 757 -5.34 -44.64 14.03
C SER A 757 -5.56 -45.22 12.63
N ASN A 758 -5.48 -46.55 12.49
CA ASN A 758 -5.85 -47.29 11.28
C ASN A 758 -7.13 -48.13 11.42
N MET A 759 -7.92 -47.88 12.47
CA MET A 759 -9.18 -48.58 12.75
C MET A 759 -10.36 -47.62 12.56
N PRO A 760 -11.21 -47.81 11.53
CA PRO A 760 -12.48 -47.11 11.43
C PRO A 760 -13.43 -47.44 12.58
N GLU A 761 -14.31 -46.51 12.93
CA GLU A 761 -15.41 -46.82 13.85
C GLU A 761 -16.45 -47.77 13.21
N TYR A 762 -17.30 -48.40 14.03
CA TYR A 762 -18.27 -49.40 13.57
C TYR A 762 -19.20 -48.90 12.46
N ALA A 763 -19.55 -47.61 12.47
CA ALA A 763 -20.43 -46.98 11.49
C ALA A 763 -19.70 -46.43 10.25
N ALA A 764 -18.38 -46.59 10.16
CA ALA A 764 -17.55 -46.05 9.10
C ALA A 764 -17.09 -47.14 8.13
N THR A 765 -16.98 -46.80 6.85
CA THR A 765 -16.54 -47.72 5.80
C THR A 765 -15.63 -46.99 4.82
N LEU A 766 -14.45 -47.54 4.58
CA LEU A 766 -13.51 -47.06 3.56
C LEU A 766 -13.69 -47.90 2.29
N ASN A 767 -13.53 -47.26 1.13
CA ASN A 767 -13.52 -47.98 -0.14
C ASN A 767 -12.38 -48.99 -0.20
N GLU A 768 -12.59 -50.08 -0.95
CA GLU A 768 -11.57 -51.09 -1.20
C GLU A 768 -10.30 -50.46 -1.80
N GLY A 769 -9.13 -50.92 -1.35
CA GLY A 769 -7.83 -50.36 -1.75
C GLY A 769 -7.40 -49.09 -0.99
N SER A 770 -8.21 -48.57 -0.06
CA SER A 770 -7.80 -47.47 0.82
C SER A 770 -6.65 -47.89 1.73
N ARG A 771 -5.71 -46.97 1.96
CA ARG A 771 -4.51 -47.20 2.78
C ARG A 771 -4.39 -46.11 3.85
N ILE A 772 -3.82 -46.46 5.01
CA ILE A 772 -3.64 -45.53 6.13
C ILE A 772 -2.14 -45.36 6.42
N MET A 773 -1.67 -44.11 6.49
CA MET A 773 -0.36 -43.76 7.04
C MET A 773 -0.53 -43.34 8.51
N THR A 774 -0.05 -44.20 9.42
CA THR A 774 -0.11 -43.92 10.87
C THR A 774 1.02 -42.98 11.31
N ILE A 775 0.97 -42.48 12.56
CA ILE A 775 2.07 -41.69 13.15
C ILE A 775 3.43 -42.39 12.95
N ASN A 776 3.50 -43.68 13.27
CA ASN A 776 4.74 -44.46 13.14
C ASN A 776 5.19 -44.62 11.68
N ASP A 777 4.26 -44.64 10.74
CA ASP A 777 4.61 -44.73 9.32
C ASP A 777 5.08 -43.38 8.78
N LEU A 778 4.46 -42.28 9.21
CA LEU A 778 4.87 -40.92 8.87
C LEU A 778 6.27 -40.62 9.41
N GLU A 779 6.59 -41.01 10.65
CA GLU A 779 7.93 -40.81 11.21
C GLU A 779 9.00 -41.61 10.44
N ARG A 780 8.71 -42.86 10.05
CA ARG A 780 9.59 -43.63 9.16
C ARG A 780 9.76 -42.95 7.79
N PHE A 781 8.68 -42.39 7.25
CA PHE A 781 8.71 -41.67 5.99
C PHE A 781 9.59 -40.41 6.06
N LYS A 782 9.46 -39.61 7.14
CA LYS A 782 10.29 -38.42 7.42
C LYS A 782 11.78 -38.77 7.50
N VAL A 783 12.13 -39.84 8.21
CA VAL A 783 13.52 -40.32 8.32
C VAL A 783 14.09 -40.71 6.95
N SER A 784 13.32 -41.43 6.14
CA SER A 784 13.75 -41.82 4.79
C SER A 784 13.94 -40.63 3.86
N ILE A 785 13.08 -39.60 3.93
CA ILE A 785 13.24 -38.36 3.15
C ILE A 785 14.52 -37.62 3.56
N LEU A 786 14.77 -37.48 4.87
CA LEU A 786 15.98 -36.83 5.37
C LEU A 786 17.24 -37.58 4.93
N SER A 787 17.22 -38.90 5.03
CA SER A 787 18.36 -39.75 4.62
C SER A 787 18.62 -39.62 3.12
N PHE A 788 17.56 -39.62 2.31
CA PHE A 788 17.65 -39.40 0.87
C PHE A 788 18.25 -38.03 0.52
N ILE A 789 17.68 -36.94 1.05
CA ILE A 789 18.14 -35.57 0.75
C ILE A 789 19.57 -35.36 1.28
N THR A 790 19.88 -35.86 2.46
CA THR A 790 21.23 -35.76 3.03
C THR A 790 22.23 -36.47 2.12
N ALA A 791 21.96 -37.71 1.71
CA ALA A 791 22.87 -38.49 0.86
C ALA A 791 23.19 -37.79 -0.47
N ILE A 792 22.18 -37.23 -1.16
CA ILE A 792 22.40 -36.52 -2.43
C ILE A 792 23.10 -35.17 -2.25
N CYS A 793 22.88 -34.50 -1.12
CA CYS A 793 23.47 -33.19 -0.81
C CYS A 793 24.92 -33.31 -0.32
N THR A 794 25.23 -34.25 0.58
CA THR A 794 26.59 -34.45 1.12
C THR A 794 27.57 -34.98 0.08
N SER A 795 27.08 -35.71 -0.93
CA SER A 795 27.90 -36.18 -2.04
C SER A 795 27.99 -35.17 -3.20
N ASP A 796 27.34 -34.00 -3.09
CA ASP A 796 27.15 -33.00 -4.16
C ASP A 796 26.62 -33.57 -5.49
N LYS A 797 25.85 -34.65 -5.41
CA LYS A 797 25.31 -35.41 -6.56
C LYS A 797 23.86 -35.07 -6.86
N ARG A 798 23.39 -33.87 -6.49
CA ARG A 798 22.05 -33.36 -6.78
C ARG A 798 21.75 -33.24 -8.28
N HIS A 799 22.78 -33.34 -9.11
CA HIS A 799 22.71 -33.25 -10.57
C HIS A 799 22.83 -34.61 -11.26
N ASP A 800 23.17 -35.69 -10.53
CA ASP A 800 23.42 -37.03 -11.04
C ASP A 800 22.16 -37.88 -10.94
N GLU A 801 21.43 -37.99 -12.05
CA GLU A 801 20.16 -38.72 -12.12
C GLU A 801 20.30 -40.22 -11.83
N ILE A 802 21.46 -40.82 -12.10
CA ILE A 802 21.72 -42.24 -11.80
C ILE A 802 21.83 -42.41 -10.29
N PHE A 803 22.65 -41.57 -9.64
CA PHE A 803 22.82 -41.61 -8.19
C PHE A 803 21.52 -41.29 -7.44
N ILE A 804 20.76 -40.29 -7.90
CA ILE A 804 19.45 -39.97 -7.33
C ILE A 804 18.52 -41.19 -7.41
N ARG A 805 18.48 -41.88 -8.55
CA ARG A 805 17.67 -43.10 -8.72
C ARG A 805 18.06 -44.21 -7.75
N GLU A 806 19.37 -44.45 -7.56
CA GLU A 806 19.87 -45.43 -6.59
C GLU A 806 19.47 -45.08 -5.15
N GLN A 807 19.54 -43.79 -4.77
CA GLN A 807 19.14 -43.34 -3.44
C GLN A 807 17.63 -43.41 -3.23
N LEU A 808 16.81 -43.12 -4.25
CA LEU A 808 15.36 -43.32 -4.19
C LEU A 808 14.99 -44.80 -3.96
N ILE A 809 15.70 -45.75 -4.60
CA ILE A 809 15.53 -47.20 -4.36
C ILE A 809 15.92 -47.57 -2.92
N THR A 810 17.09 -47.09 -2.48
CA THR A 810 17.66 -47.40 -1.17
C THR A 810 16.76 -46.90 -0.04
N CYS A 811 16.26 -45.68 -0.15
CA CYS A 811 15.38 -45.05 0.84
C CYS A 811 13.90 -45.44 0.67
N LYS A 812 13.56 -46.35 -0.27
CA LYS A 812 12.19 -46.81 -0.54
C LYS A 812 11.22 -45.67 -0.88
N LEU A 813 11.67 -44.67 -1.64
CA LEU A 813 10.90 -43.49 -2.03
C LEU A 813 10.40 -43.53 -3.48
N ARG A 814 10.49 -44.67 -4.16
CA ARG A 814 9.90 -44.83 -5.50
C ARG A 814 8.39 -44.91 -5.42
N ALA A 815 7.74 -44.65 -6.55
CA ALA A 815 6.29 -44.78 -6.70
C ALA A 815 5.74 -46.13 -6.20
N SER A 816 6.41 -47.23 -6.55
CA SER A 816 6.02 -48.57 -6.14
C SER A 816 6.28 -48.85 -4.66
N ASP A 817 7.23 -48.15 -4.03
CA ASP A 817 7.69 -48.47 -2.66
C ASP A 817 6.89 -47.71 -1.59
N ILE A 818 6.49 -46.46 -1.86
CA ILE A 818 5.91 -45.57 -0.83
C ILE A 818 4.63 -46.14 -0.22
N VAL A 819 3.71 -46.59 -1.07
CA VAL A 819 2.42 -47.14 -0.61
C VAL A 819 2.63 -48.42 0.19
N GLU A 820 3.48 -49.33 -0.28
CA GLU A 820 3.73 -50.60 0.42
C GLU A 820 4.47 -50.40 1.75
N THR A 821 5.42 -49.46 1.80
CA THR A 821 6.36 -49.29 2.93
C THR A 821 5.79 -48.42 4.05
N TYR A 822 5.14 -47.31 3.69
CA TYR A 822 4.72 -46.25 4.63
C TYR A 822 3.20 -46.16 4.81
N THR A 823 2.44 -47.15 4.36
CA THR A 823 1.01 -47.22 4.64
C THR A 823 0.60 -48.64 5.01
N ARG A 824 -0.62 -48.81 5.53
CA ARG A 824 -1.18 -50.10 5.97
C ARG A 824 -2.64 -50.23 5.54
N ASN A 825 -3.14 -51.45 5.53
CA ASN A 825 -4.58 -51.67 5.37
C ASN A 825 -5.33 -51.18 6.63
N PRO A 826 -6.55 -50.63 6.46
CA PRO A 826 -7.49 -50.45 7.56
C PRO A 826 -7.72 -51.76 8.30
N ARG A 827 -7.80 -51.72 9.63
CA ARG A 827 -8.02 -52.89 10.50
C ARG A 827 -9.46 -53.06 10.92
#